data_AF-Q8DRK2-F1
#
_entry.id   AF-Q8DRK2-F1
#
_cell.length_a   1.000
_cell.length_b   1.000
_cell.length_c   1.000
_cell.angle_alpha   90.00
_cell.angle_beta   90.00
_cell.angle_gamma   90.00
#
_symmetry.space_group_name_H-M   'P 1'
#
loop_
_entity.id
_entity.type
_entity.pdbx_description
1 polymer ?
#
loop_
_entity_poly.entity_id
_entity_poly.type
_entity_poly.pdbx_seq_one_letter_code
_entity_poly.pdbx_strand_id
1 'polypeptide(L)'
;MKFNPNQRYTRWSIRRLSVGVASVVVASGFFVLVGQPSSVRADVVNPTPGQVLPEETSGTKEGDLSEKPGDTVLTQAKPEGVTGNTNSLPTPTERTEVSEETNSSSLDTLFEKDEEAQKNPELTDVLKETVDTADVDGTQASPAETTPEQVKGGVKENTKDSIDVPAAYLEKAEGKGPFTAGVNQVIPYELFAGDGMLTRLLLKASDNAPWSDNGTAKNPALPPLEGLTKGKYFYEVDLNGNTVGKQGQALIDQLRANGTQTYKATVKVYGNKDGKADLTNLVATKNVDININGLVAKETVEKAVADNVKDSIDVPAAYLEKAKGEGPFTAGVNHVIPYELFAGDGMLTRLLLKASDKAPWSDNGDAKNPALSPLGENVKTKGQYFYQVALDGNVAGKEKQALIDQFRANGTQTYSATVNVYGNKDGKPDLDNIVATKKVTININGLISKETVQKAVADNVKDSIDVPAAYLEKAKGEGPFTAGVNHVIPYELFAGDGMLTRLLLKASDKAPWSDNGDAKNPALSPLGENVKTKGQYFYQVALDGNVAGKEKQALIDQFRANGTQTYSATVNVYGNKDGKPDLDNIVATKKVTININGLISKETVQKAVADNVKDSIDVPAAYLEKAKGEGPFTAGVNHVIPYELFAGDGMLTRLLLKASDKAPWSDNGDAKNPALSPLGENVKTKGQYFYQVALDGNVAGKEKQALIDQFRANGTQTYSATVNVYGNKDGKPDLDNIVATKKVTININGLISKETVQKAVADNVKDSIDVPAAYLEKAKGEGPFTAGVNHVIPYELFAGGGMLTRLLLKASDKAPWSDNGDAKNPALSPLGENVKTKGQYFYQLALDGNVAGKEKQALIDQFRANGTQTYSATVNVYGNKDGKPDLDNIVATKKVTININGLISKETVEKAVADNVKDSIDVPAAYLEKAKGEGPFTAGVNHVIPYELFAGDGMLTRLLLKASDKAPWSDNGDAKNPALSPLGENVKTKGQYFYQLALDGNVAGKEKQALIDQFRANGTQTYSATVNVYGNKDGKPDLDNIVATKKVTIKINVKETSDTANGSLSPSNSGSGVTPMNHNHATGTTDSMPADTMTSSTNTMAGENMAASANKMSDTMMSEDKAMLPNTGETQTSMASIGFLGLALAGLLGGLGLKNKKEEN
;
A
#
# COMPACT_ATOMS: atom_id res chain seq x y z
N MET A 1 -16.25 9.45 -40.13
CA MET A 1 -15.48 9.41 -41.40
C MET A 1 -16.35 8.76 -42.47
N LYS A 2 -16.38 9.27 -43.71
CA LYS A 2 -17.08 8.61 -44.82
C LYS A 2 -16.29 7.38 -45.28
N PHE A 3 -16.92 6.21 -45.23
CA PHE A 3 -16.33 4.95 -45.70
C PHE A 3 -16.20 4.99 -47.23
N ASN A 4 -15.01 4.79 -47.79
CA ASN A 4 -14.80 4.79 -49.24
C ASN A 4 -14.78 3.33 -49.75
N PRO A 5 -15.82 2.86 -50.47
CA PRO A 5 -15.97 1.44 -50.81
C PRO A 5 -14.95 0.95 -51.87
N ASN A 6 -14.22 1.85 -52.52
CA ASN A 6 -13.33 1.49 -53.63
C ASN A 6 -11.88 1.13 -53.24
N GLN A 7 -11.53 1.13 -51.94
CA GLN A 7 -10.23 0.60 -51.50
C GLN A 7 -10.27 -0.94 -51.44
N ARG A 8 -9.33 -1.59 -52.16
CA ARG A 8 -9.14 -3.05 -52.08
C ARG A 8 -8.47 -3.42 -50.76
N TYR A 9 -9.17 -4.14 -49.90
CA TYR A 9 -8.62 -4.71 -48.67
C TYR A 9 -8.12 -6.15 -48.90
N THR A 10 -6.88 -6.45 -48.53
CA THR A 10 -6.35 -7.81 -48.60
C THR A 10 -6.87 -8.64 -47.41
N ARG A 11 -7.80 -9.55 -47.68
CA ARG A 11 -8.30 -10.52 -46.69
C ARG A 11 -7.26 -11.62 -46.46
N TRP A 12 -6.81 -11.77 -45.21
CA TRP A 12 -6.00 -12.89 -44.76
C TRP A 12 -6.85 -13.80 -43.87
N SER A 13 -6.75 -15.11 -44.07
CA SER A 13 -7.43 -16.13 -43.25
C SER A 13 -6.40 -16.97 -42.50
N ILE A 14 -6.36 -16.89 -41.18
CA ILE A 14 -5.46 -17.69 -40.35
C ILE A 14 -6.06 -19.09 -40.22
N ARG A 15 -5.45 -20.10 -40.87
CA ARG A 15 -5.79 -21.51 -40.68
C ARG A 15 -4.95 -22.10 -39.55
N ARG A 16 -5.58 -22.95 -38.74
CA ARG A 16 -5.07 -23.62 -37.52
C ARG A 16 -3.54 -23.77 -37.48
N LEU A 17 -2.91 -23.11 -36.50
CA LEU A 17 -1.57 -23.45 -36.02
C LEU A 17 -1.65 -23.94 -34.57
N SER A 18 -0.76 -24.87 -34.21
CA SER A 18 -0.77 -25.56 -32.92
C SER A 18 -0.46 -24.61 -31.76
N VAL A 19 -0.86 -25.00 -30.54
CA VAL A 19 -0.83 -24.16 -29.35
C VAL A 19 0.62 -23.95 -28.86
N GLY A 20 1.26 -22.90 -29.38
CA GLY A 20 2.59 -22.45 -28.96
C GLY A 20 3.25 -21.58 -30.02
N VAL A 21 3.71 -20.38 -29.62
CA VAL A 21 4.36 -19.35 -30.46
C VAL A 21 3.42 -18.61 -31.42
N ALA A 22 2.66 -17.65 -30.87
CA ALA A 22 2.01 -16.57 -31.62
C ALA A 22 1.89 -15.27 -30.79
N SER A 23 2.99 -14.86 -30.15
CA SER A 23 3.04 -13.67 -29.28
C SER A 23 3.72 -12.47 -29.95
N VAL A 24 3.40 -12.20 -31.21
CA VAL A 24 3.81 -10.97 -31.93
C VAL A 24 2.65 -10.54 -32.85
N VAL A 25 2.49 -9.23 -33.08
CA VAL A 25 1.48 -8.59 -33.96
C VAL A 25 0.06 -8.44 -33.36
N VAL A 26 -0.04 -7.86 -32.16
CA VAL A 26 -1.19 -7.01 -31.78
C VAL A 26 -0.67 -5.71 -31.13
N ALA A 27 0.05 -4.90 -31.90
CA ALA A 27 0.64 -3.63 -31.47
C ALA A 27 0.13 -2.40 -32.24
N SER A 28 -0.87 -2.57 -33.12
CA SER A 28 -1.36 -1.51 -34.03
C SER A 28 -2.88 -1.24 -33.93
N GLY A 29 -3.58 -1.84 -32.97
CA GLY A 29 -4.86 -1.31 -32.46
C GLY A 29 -6.06 -1.20 -33.42
N PHE A 30 -6.06 -1.90 -34.56
CA PHE A 30 -7.17 -1.85 -35.53
C PHE A 30 -7.86 -3.20 -35.72
N PHE A 31 -9.12 -3.28 -35.30
CA PHE A 31 -10.06 -4.37 -35.63
C PHE A 31 -11.29 -3.77 -36.32
N VAL A 32 -11.72 -4.37 -37.43
CA VAL A 32 -12.96 -3.98 -38.14
C VAL A 32 -14.01 -5.06 -37.93
N LEU A 33 -14.95 -4.80 -37.03
CA LEU A 33 -16.06 -5.71 -36.73
C LEU A 33 -17.18 -5.48 -37.75
N VAL A 34 -17.34 -6.40 -38.69
CA VAL A 34 -18.35 -6.32 -39.76
C VAL A 34 -19.66 -6.94 -39.26
N GLY A 35 -20.44 -6.16 -38.51
CA GLY A 35 -21.77 -6.51 -38.04
C GLY A 35 -22.60 -5.24 -37.80
N GLN A 36 -23.88 -5.25 -38.20
CA GLN A 36 -24.73 -4.05 -38.12
C GLN A 36 -25.04 -3.68 -36.66
N PRO A 37 -24.77 -2.44 -36.22
CA PRO A 37 -25.06 -2.02 -34.85
C PRO A 37 -26.49 -1.48 -34.73
N SER A 38 -27.38 -2.26 -34.14
CA SER A 38 -28.66 -1.74 -33.62
C SER A 38 -28.39 -0.96 -32.33
N SER A 39 -28.21 0.35 -32.43
CA SER A 39 -28.02 1.23 -31.27
C SER A 39 -29.36 1.73 -30.73
N VAL A 40 -29.75 1.25 -29.55
CA VAL A 40 -30.88 1.78 -28.79
C VAL A 40 -30.35 2.79 -27.77
N ARG A 41 -30.74 4.06 -27.90
CA ARG A 41 -30.39 5.11 -26.92
C ARG A 41 -31.32 5.03 -25.71
N ALA A 42 -30.74 5.11 -24.51
CA ALA A 42 -31.44 4.92 -23.24
C ALA A 42 -32.42 6.06 -22.86
N ASP A 43 -32.42 7.19 -23.57
CA ASP A 43 -33.24 8.37 -23.25
C ASP A 43 -34.71 8.28 -23.69
N VAL A 44 -35.19 7.11 -24.15
CA VAL A 44 -36.59 6.90 -24.57
C VAL A 44 -37.36 6.04 -23.57
N VAL A 45 -37.21 6.34 -22.27
CA VAL A 45 -38.16 5.98 -21.23
C VAL A 45 -38.36 7.21 -20.35
N ASN A 46 -39.35 8.04 -20.69
CA ASN A 46 -39.68 9.25 -19.95
C ASN A 46 -40.97 9.02 -19.13
N PRO A 47 -40.87 8.70 -17.82
CA PRO A 47 -42.04 8.52 -16.96
C PRO A 47 -42.57 9.89 -16.54
N THR A 48 -43.59 10.40 -17.25
CA THR A 48 -44.28 11.64 -16.87
C THR A 48 -44.96 11.48 -15.49
N PRO A 49 -44.61 12.26 -14.45
CA PRO A 49 -45.26 12.18 -13.14
C PRO A 49 -46.62 12.88 -13.20
N GLY A 50 -47.70 12.19 -12.83
CA GLY A 50 -49.06 12.71 -12.92
C GLY A 50 -49.94 12.29 -11.73
N GLN A 51 -50.64 13.29 -11.17
CA GLN A 51 -51.67 13.18 -10.13
C GLN A 51 -51.27 12.60 -8.76
N VAL A 52 -50.82 13.52 -7.91
CA VAL A 52 -51.16 13.50 -6.48
C VAL A 52 -52.67 13.77 -6.34
N LEU A 53 -53.40 12.87 -5.70
CA LEU A 53 -54.76 13.10 -5.17
C LEU A 53 -54.69 12.90 -3.64
N PRO A 54 -55.37 13.73 -2.82
CA PRO A 54 -54.83 14.13 -1.52
C PRO A 54 -55.19 13.20 -0.36
N GLU A 55 -54.45 13.38 0.74
CA GLU A 55 -54.61 12.70 2.02
C GLU A 55 -56.01 12.93 2.63
N GLU A 56 -56.80 11.86 2.76
CA GLU A 56 -57.89 11.84 3.74
C GLU A 56 -57.33 11.56 5.13
N THR A 57 -57.27 12.60 5.96
CA THR A 57 -56.92 12.51 7.38
C THR A 57 -58.17 12.32 8.22
N SER A 58 -58.51 11.09 8.60
CA SER A 58 -59.36 10.83 9.76
C SER A 58 -59.01 9.52 10.46
N GLY A 59 -58.29 9.63 11.58
CA GLY A 59 -58.17 8.51 12.53
C GLY A 59 -59.35 8.55 13.51
N THR A 60 -60.01 7.42 13.77
CA THR A 60 -60.89 7.25 14.94
C THR A 60 -61.00 5.77 15.34
N LYS A 61 -60.44 5.49 16.53
CA LYS A 61 -60.77 4.40 17.47
C LYS A 61 -60.54 2.95 17.06
N GLU A 62 -59.52 2.39 17.71
CA GLU A 62 -59.56 1.03 18.26
C GLU A 62 -60.93 0.75 18.91
N GLY A 63 -61.62 -0.28 18.42
CA GLY A 63 -62.79 -0.87 19.04
C GLY A 63 -62.43 -2.23 19.60
N ASP A 64 -62.33 -2.31 20.93
CA ASP A 64 -62.06 -3.52 21.70
C ASP A 64 -63.00 -4.67 21.30
N LEU A 65 -62.42 -5.76 20.79
CA LEU A 65 -63.08 -7.06 20.63
C LEU A 65 -62.25 -8.16 21.29
N SER A 66 -62.09 -8.04 22.61
CA SER A 66 -62.17 -9.13 23.59
C SER A 66 -61.69 -10.51 23.12
N GLU A 67 -60.44 -10.83 23.46
CA GLU A 67 -59.95 -12.21 23.45
C GLU A 67 -60.83 -13.10 24.34
N LYS A 68 -61.30 -14.22 23.81
CA LYS A 68 -61.65 -15.41 24.61
C LYS A 68 -60.65 -16.52 24.30
N PRO A 69 -59.78 -16.91 25.26
CA PRO A 69 -58.89 -18.04 25.06
C PRO A 69 -59.68 -19.35 25.09
N GLY A 70 -59.84 -19.97 23.91
CA GLY A 70 -60.35 -21.32 23.74
C GLY A 70 -59.20 -22.34 23.84
N ASP A 71 -58.84 -22.69 25.07
CA ASP A 71 -57.74 -23.61 25.35
C ASP A 71 -58.16 -25.08 25.13
N THR A 72 -57.82 -25.64 23.96
CA THR A 72 -57.90 -27.08 23.70
C THR A 72 -56.63 -27.56 23.00
N VAL A 73 -55.75 -28.18 23.79
CA VAL A 73 -54.47 -28.76 23.38
C VAL A 73 -54.66 -29.79 22.27
N LEU A 74 -53.93 -29.60 21.16
CA LEU A 74 -53.75 -30.58 20.09
C LEU A 74 -52.94 -31.78 20.60
N THR A 75 -53.62 -32.75 21.23
CA THR A 75 -53.01 -34.03 21.59
C THR A 75 -52.73 -34.87 20.35
N GLN A 76 -51.48 -34.80 19.92
CA GLN A 76 -50.71 -35.73 19.07
C GLN A 76 -51.40 -37.08 18.76
N ALA A 77 -52.28 -37.09 17.74
CA ALA A 77 -52.90 -38.30 17.24
C ALA A 77 -51.87 -39.14 16.46
N LYS A 78 -51.50 -40.30 17.01
CA LYS A 78 -50.63 -41.29 16.36
C LYS A 78 -51.38 -41.87 15.15
N PRO A 79 -50.79 -41.90 13.94
CA PRO A 79 -51.50 -42.36 12.76
C PRO A 79 -51.76 -43.87 12.83
N GLU A 80 -53.02 -44.27 12.76
CA GLU A 80 -53.40 -45.67 12.56
C GLU A 80 -53.09 -46.09 11.12
N GLY A 81 -52.48 -47.26 10.97
CA GLY A 81 -51.96 -47.72 9.68
C GLY A 81 -53.07 -48.14 8.73
N VAL A 82 -53.43 -47.26 7.79
CA VAL A 82 -54.17 -47.67 6.60
C VAL A 82 -53.21 -48.45 5.70
N THR A 83 -53.46 -49.74 5.55
CA THR A 83 -52.66 -50.67 4.74
C THR A 83 -52.72 -50.31 3.27
N GLY A 84 -51.72 -49.56 2.78
CA GLY A 84 -51.56 -49.27 1.36
C GLY A 84 -51.31 -50.55 0.56
N ASN A 85 -52.19 -50.84 -0.40
CA ASN A 85 -52.02 -51.96 -1.32
C ASN A 85 -50.88 -51.66 -2.31
N THR A 86 -49.88 -52.54 -2.33
CA THR A 86 -48.71 -52.41 -3.19
C THR A 86 -49.06 -52.82 -4.63
N ASN A 87 -49.51 -51.87 -5.44
CA ASN A 87 -49.56 -52.03 -6.89
C ASN A 87 -48.13 -51.99 -7.47
N SER A 88 -47.43 -53.12 -7.37
CA SER A 88 -46.11 -53.33 -7.97
C SER A 88 -46.25 -53.39 -9.49
N LEU A 89 -45.74 -52.37 -10.18
CA LEU A 89 -45.72 -52.29 -11.64
C LEU A 89 -44.75 -53.35 -12.21
N PRO A 90 -45.18 -54.24 -13.13
CA PRO A 90 -44.30 -55.28 -13.68
C PRO A 90 -43.17 -54.70 -14.54
N THR A 91 -41.96 -55.25 -14.40
CA THR A 91 -40.80 -54.87 -15.21
C THR A 91 -40.94 -55.42 -16.64
N PRO A 92 -40.66 -54.64 -17.71
CA PRO A 92 -40.88 -55.10 -19.08
C PRO A 92 -39.88 -56.19 -19.50
N THR A 93 -40.38 -57.29 -20.06
CA THR A 93 -39.53 -58.33 -20.69
C THR A 93 -39.14 -57.91 -22.11
N GLU A 94 -37.88 -58.10 -22.48
CA GLU A 94 -37.35 -57.84 -23.83
C GLU A 94 -38.18 -58.50 -24.93
N ARG A 95 -38.50 -57.73 -26.00
CA ARG A 95 -39.10 -58.24 -27.23
C ARG A 95 -38.06 -58.23 -28.34
N THR A 96 -37.88 -59.37 -28.98
CA THR A 96 -37.03 -59.53 -30.17
C THR A 96 -37.67 -58.85 -31.39
N GLU A 97 -36.86 -58.18 -32.19
CA GLU A 97 -37.28 -57.50 -33.42
C GLU A 97 -37.77 -58.51 -34.48
N VAL A 98 -38.90 -58.20 -35.12
CA VAL A 98 -39.29 -58.81 -36.39
C VAL A 98 -39.59 -57.67 -37.37
N SER A 99 -38.78 -57.61 -38.42
CA SER A 99 -38.92 -56.68 -39.54
C SER A 99 -39.87 -57.24 -40.59
N GLU A 100 -40.94 -56.52 -40.94
CA GLU A 100 -41.69 -56.75 -42.18
C GLU A 100 -41.95 -55.43 -42.92
N GLU A 101 -42.02 -55.54 -44.25
CA GLU A 101 -41.82 -54.41 -45.15
C GLU A 101 -43.06 -53.58 -45.45
N THR A 102 -42.80 -52.29 -45.70
CA THR A 102 -43.76 -51.31 -46.18
C THR A 102 -44.24 -51.61 -47.60
N ASN A 103 -45.51 -51.99 -47.77
CA ASN A 103 -46.19 -51.88 -49.06
C ASN A 103 -47.03 -50.59 -49.09
N SER A 104 -46.51 -49.60 -49.80
CA SER A 104 -47.18 -48.33 -50.07
C SER A 104 -48.12 -48.46 -51.27
N SER A 105 -49.42 -48.22 -51.06
CA SER A 105 -50.37 -47.95 -52.16
C SER A 105 -51.12 -46.65 -51.88
N SER A 106 -50.79 -45.62 -52.65
CA SER A 106 -51.49 -44.32 -52.64
C SER A 106 -52.95 -44.49 -53.03
N LEU A 107 -53.85 -43.75 -52.38
CA LEU A 107 -55.15 -43.44 -52.97
C LEU A 107 -55.54 -42.00 -52.62
N ASP A 108 -55.59 -41.18 -53.67
CA ASP A 108 -55.73 -39.74 -53.61
C ASP A 108 -57.16 -39.28 -53.25
N THR A 109 -57.18 -38.14 -52.57
CA THR A 109 -58.22 -37.09 -52.60
C THR A 109 -59.58 -37.45 -53.20
N LEU A 110 -60.56 -37.73 -52.34
CA LEU A 110 -61.97 -37.48 -52.59
C LEU A 110 -62.51 -36.52 -51.52
N PHE A 111 -61.95 -35.30 -51.54
CA PHE A 111 -62.57 -34.14 -50.91
C PHE A 111 -63.43 -33.44 -51.95
N GLU A 112 -64.76 -33.51 -51.83
CA GLU A 112 -65.63 -32.36 -52.10
C GLU A 112 -67.09 -32.63 -51.73
N LYS A 113 -67.76 -31.54 -51.33
CA LYS A 113 -69.20 -31.29 -51.32
C LYS A 113 -70.00 -31.63 -50.05
N ASP A 114 -70.42 -30.55 -49.43
CA ASP A 114 -71.43 -30.41 -48.38
C ASP A 114 -72.83 -30.85 -48.87
N GLU A 115 -73.64 -31.48 -48.00
CA GLU A 115 -75.03 -31.05 -47.74
C GLU A 115 -75.71 -31.78 -46.55
N GLU A 116 -76.72 -31.10 -46.04
CA GLU A 116 -77.62 -31.31 -44.90
C GLU A 116 -77.88 -32.72 -44.31
N ALA A 117 -77.49 -32.87 -43.03
CA ALA A 117 -78.36 -33.20 -41.89
C ALA A 117 -79.58 -34.17 -42.08
N GLN A 118 -79.38 -35.38 -42.61
CA GLN A 118 -80.38 -36.46 -42.49
C GLN A 118 -80.06 -37.41 -41.32
N LYS A 119 -81.05 -37.66 -40.44
CA LYS A 119 -80.95 -38.59 -39.30
C LYS A 119 -80.67 -40.01 -39.80
N ASN A 120 -79.49 -40.57 -39.49
CA ASN A 120 -79.20 -41.97 -39.82
C ASN A 120 -79.80 -42.92 -38.76
N PRO A 121 -80.71 -43.87 -39.11
CA PRO A 121 -81.24 -44.89 -38.21
C PRO A 121 -80.41 -46.19 -38.14
N GLU A 122 -79.28 -46.29 -38.85
CA GLU A 122 -78.47 -47.52 -38.96
C GLU A 122 -77.69 -47.85 -37.67
N LEU A 123 -78.37 -48.53 -36.73
CA LEU A 123 -77.72 -49.50 -35.85
C LEU A 123 -78.14 -50.94 -36.15
N THR A 124 -79.10 -51.15 -37.07
CA THR A 124 -79.71 -52.46 -37.35
C THR A 124 -79.06 -53.26 -38.49
N ASP A 125 -78.40 -52.64 -39.46
CA ASP A 125 -77.85 -53.36 -40.63
C ASP A 125 -76.40 -53.88 -40.45
N VAL A 126 -75.74 -53.60 -39.33
CA VAL A 126 -74.41 -54.19 -39.02
C VAL A 126 -74.53 -55.65 -38.54
N LEU A 127 -75.75 -56.20 -38.38
CA LEU A 127 -75.99 -57.59 -37.95
C LEU A 127 -76.09 -58.61 -39.10
N LYS A 128 -75.71 -58.25 -40.34
CA LYS A 128 -75.92 -59.10 -41.53
C LYS A 128 -74.69 -59.28 -42.44
N GLU A 129 -73.51 -59.52 -41.88
CA GLU A 129 -72.47 -60.23 -42.65
C GLU A 129 -71.49 -61.02 -41.76
N THR A 130 -71.73 -62.33 -41.64
CA THR A 130 -70.66 -63.35 -41.57
C THR A 130 -71.27 -64.73 -41.83
N VAL A 131 -71.06 -65.15 -43.06
CA VAL A 131 -71.49 -66.36 -43.77
C VAL A 131 -71.29 -67.65 -42.96
N ASP A 132 -72.36 -68.46 -42.97
CA ASP A 132 -72.39 -69.91 -43.19
C ASP A 132 -71.13 -70.73 -42.80
N THR A 133 -71.25 -71.55 -41.75
CA THR A 133 -70.29 -72.64 -41.48
C THR A 133 -71.00 -73.99 -41.52
N ALA A 134 -70.44 -74.84 -42.37
CA ALA A 134 -70.81 -76.21 -42.68
C ALA A 134 -71.45 -77.03 -41.54
N ASP A 135 -72.54 -77.70 -41.89
CA ASP A 135 -72.67 -79.16 -41.88
C ASP A 135 -71.71 -79.92 -40.94
N VAL A 136 -72.25 -80.54 -39.89
CA VAL A 136 -72.13 -81.99 -39.65
C VAL A 136 -73.15 -82.43 -38.60
N ASP A 137 -73.91 -83.47 -38.93
CA ASP A 137 -74.78 -84.22 -38.04
C ASP A 137 -73.98 -84.96 -36.95
N GLY A 138 -74.37 -84.82 -35.69
CA GLY A 138 -73.71 -85.49 -34.58
C GLY A 138 -74.08 -84.89 -33.24
N THR A 139 -74.95 -85.59 -32.50
CA THR A 139 -75.47 -85.34 -31.14
C THR A 139 -74.47 -84.71 -30.15
N GLN A 140 -74.17 -83.43 -30.32
CA GLN A 140 -73.37 -82.66 -29.39
C GLN A 140 -74.32 -82.09 -28.34
N ALA A 141 -74.01 -82.29 -27.07
CA ALA A 141 -74.80 -81.73 -25.98
C ALA A 141 -74.97 -80.22 -26.23
N SER A 142 -76.22 -79.75 -26.29
CA SER A 142 -76.54 -78.33 -26.44
C SER A 142 -75.66 -77.53 -25.47
N PRO A 143 -74.84 -76.57 -25.95
CA PRO A 143 -73.89 -75.87 -25.09
C PRO A 143 -74.59 -75.37 -23.84
N ALA A 144 -74.14 -75.84 -22.67
CA ALA A 144 -74.87 -75.67 -21.42
C ALA A 144 -75.21 -74.18 -21.23
N GLU A 145 -76.51 -73.84 -21.26
CA GLU A 145 -76.93 -72.45 -21.25
C GLU A 145 -76.35 -71.72 -20.04
N THR A 146 -75.76 -70.54 -20.26
CA THR A 146 -75.14 -69.80 -19.15
C THR A 146 -76.17 -69.44 -18.09
N THR A 147 -75.93 -69.95 -16.88
CA THR A 147 -76.80 -69.76 -15.72
C THR A 147 -76.73 -68.32 -15.19
N PRO A 148 -77.80 -67.82 -14.54
CA PRO A 148 -77.77 -66.52 -13.85
C PRO A 148 -76.61 -66.40 -12.84
N GLU A 149 -76.21 -67.52 -12.23
CA GLU A 149 -75.12 -67.61 -11.26
C GLU A 149 -73.75 -67.39 -11.92
N GLN A 150 -73.51 -67.98 -13.11
CA GLN A 150 -72.30 -67.71 -13.90
C GLN A 150 -72.23 -66.24 -14.34
N VAL A 151 -73.37 -65.64 -14.71
CA VAL A 151 -73.44 -64.22 -15.07
C VAL A 151 -73.15 -63.31 -13.86
N LYS A 152 -73.73 -63.59 -12.69
CA LYS A 152 -73.41 -62.90 -11.43
C LYS A 152 -71.92 -63.01 -11.07
N GLY A 153 -71.35 -64.21 -11.22
CA GLY A 153 -69.92 -64.46 -11.04
C GLY A 153 -69.06 -63.62 -11.98
N GLY A 154 -69.30 -63.72 -13.29
CA GLY A 154 -68.56 -62.98 -14.31
C GLY A 154 -68.59 -61.46 -14.11
N VAL A 155 -69.77 -60.87 -13.86
CA VAL A 155 -69.89 -59.43 -13.56
C VAL A 155 -69.13 -59.03 -12.29
N LYS A 156 -69.16 -59.87 -11.26
CA LYS A 156 -68.46 -59.58 -10.00
C LYS A 156 -66.93 -59.68 -10.16
N GLU A 157 -66.46 -60.74 -10.82
CA GLU A 157 -65.07 -61.17 -10.84
C GLU A 157 -64.26 -60.59 -12.01
N ASN A 158 -64.84 -60.46 -13.21
CA ASN A 158 -64.12 -60.04 -14.42
C ASN A 158 -64.18 -58.53 -14.70
N THR A 159 -65.12 -57.81 -14.07
CA THR A 159 -65.19 -56.35 -14.12
C THR A 159 -64.25 -55.72 -13.07
N LYS A 160 -63.60 -54.59 -13.39
CA LYS A 160 -62.77 -53.78 -12.49
C LYS A 160 -63.63 -52.97 -11.50
N ASP A 161 -63.08 -52.62 -10.35
CA ASP A 161 -63.79 -51.84 -9.31
C ASP A 161 -63.68 -50.31 -9.55
N SER A 162 -62.65 -49.89 -10.30
CA SER A 162 -62.49 -48.53 -10.81
C SER A 162 -61.71 -48.53 -12.12
N ILE A 163 -61.96 -47.54 -12.98
CA ILE A 163 -61.14 -47.26 -14.18
C ILE A 163 -60.73 -45.78 -14.22
N ASP A 164 -59.54 -45.52 -14.76
CA ASP A 164 -59.04 -44.17 -15.04
C ASP A 164 -58.94 -44.03 -16.56
N VAL A 165 -59.77 -43.18 -17.14
CA VAL A 165 -59.99 -43.08 -18.58
C VAL A 165 -59.13 -41.93 -19.12
N PRO A 166 -58.13 -42.20 -19.98
CA PRO A 166 -57.24 -41.17 -20.52
C PRO A 166 -58.02 -40.11 -21.29
N ALA A 167 -57.61 -38.85 -21.19
CA ALA A 167 -58.28 -37.75 -21.86
C ALA A 167 -58.30 -37.91 -23.40
N ALA A 168 -57.25 -38.52 -23.98
CA ALA A 168 -57.19 -38.84 -25.42
C ALA A 168 -58.39 -39.67 -25.93
N TYR A 169 -58.97 -40.55 -25.10
CA TYR A 169 -60.13 -41.36 -25.49
C TYR A 169 -61.39 -40.49 -25.68
N LEU A 170 -61.47 -39.33 -25.02
CA LEU A 170 -62.56 -38.37 -25.17
C LEU A 170 -62.31 -37.36 -26.31
N GLU A 171 -61.05 -37.20 -26.72
CA GLU A 171 -60.62 -36.26 -27.75
C GLU A 171 -61.20 -36.66 -29.11
N LYS A 172 -60.95 -37.90 -29.53
CA LYS A 172 -61.43 -38.47 -30.80
C LYS A 172 -62.80 -39.12 -30.72
N ALA A 173 -63.44 -39.14 -29.54
CA ALA A 173 -64.74 -39.75 -29.32
C ALA A 173 -65.81 -39.26 -30.31
N GLU A 174 -66.42 -40.19 -31.04
CA GLU A 174 -67.59 -39.92 -31.89
C GLU A 174 -68.84 -40.56 -31.29
N GLY A 175 -69.94 -39.83 -31.32
CA GLY A 175 -71.25 -40.31 -30.85
C GLY A 175 -71.97 -41.21 -31.86
N LYS A 176 -71.44 -41.34 -33.08
CA LYS A 176 -71.91 -42.28 -34.11
C LYS A 176 -71.11 -43.57 -34.00
N GLY A 177 -71.77 -44.72 -34.13
CA GLY A 177 -71.12 -46.03 -34.03
C GLY A 177 -71.00 -46.58 -32.60
N PRO A 178 -70.21 -47.65 -32.40
CA PRO A 178 -70.21 -48.46 -31.18
C PRO A 178 -69.50 -47.82 -29.97
N PHE A 179 -68.95 -46.61 -30.09
CA PHE A 179 -68.08 -46.04 -29.06
C PHE A 179 -68.78 -45.75 -27.72
N THR A 180 -70.09 -45.48 -27.75
CA THR A 180 -70.94 -45.34 -26.55
C THR A 180 -71.76 -46.60 -26.24
N ALA A 181 -71.48 -47.72 -26.94
CA ALA A 181 -72.31 -48.92 -26.87
C ALA A 181 -72.43 -49.46 -25.44
N GLY A 182 -73.67 -49.43 -24.94
CA GLY A 182 -74.01 -49.97 -23.64
C GLY A 182 -73.79 -49.03 -22.44
N VAL A 183 -73.62 -47.72 -22.67
CA VAL A 183 -73.61 -46.70 -21.60
C VAL A 183 -74.93 -45.93 -21.62
N ASN A 184 -75.67 -45.96 -20.51
CA ASN A 184 -77.06 -45.49 -20.38
C ASN A 184 -78.02 -46.05 -21.46
N GLN A 185 -77.65 -47.19 -22.06
CA GLN A 185 -78.42 -47.86 -23.10
C GLN A 185 -78.28 -49.37 -22.90
N VAL A 186 -79.38 -50.09 -23.11
CA VAL A 186 -79.41 -51.54 -22.95
C VAL A 186 -79.08 -52.22 -24.28
N ILE A 187 -78.05 -53.07 -24.29
CA ILE A 187 -77.61 -53.85 -25.46
C ILE A 187 -77.52 -55.36 -25.14
N PRO A 188 -77.54 -56.26 -26.14
CA PRO A 188 -77.23 -57.68 -25.91
C PRO A 188 -75.86 -57.87 -25.26
N TYR A 189 -75.76 -58.74 -24.25
CA TYR A 189 -74.57 -58.85 -23.41
C TYR A 189 -73.36 -59.46 -24.16
N GLU A 190 -73.58 -60.23 -25.22
CA GLU A 190 -72.53 -60.72 -26.11
C GLU A 190 -71.83 -59.63 -26.94
N LEU A 191 -72.39 -58.41 -27.00
CA LEU A 191 -71.77 -57.24 -27.64
C LEU A 191 -70.98 -56.37 -26.64
N PHE A 192 -70.90 -56.78 -25.38
CA PHE A 192 -70.16 -56.05 -24.34
C PHE A 192 -68.66 -55.98 -24.67
N ALA A 193 -68.02 -54.86 -24.32
CA ALA A 193 -66.59 -54.65 -24.49
C ALA A 193 -66.05 -54.90 -25.92
N GLY A 194 -66.88 -54.60 -26.94
CA GLY A 194 -66.41 -54.27 -28.30
C GLY A 194 -65.64 -52.95 -28.30
N ASP A 195 -65.91 -52.05 -29.25
CA ASP A 195 -65.24 -50.73 -29.27
C ASP A 195 -65.83 -49.68 -28.31
N GLY A 196 -66.61 -50.08 -27.30
CA GLY A 196 -67.19 -49.13 -26.34
C GLY A 196 -66.12 -48.55 -25.40
N MET A 197 -65.94 -47.22 -25.43
CA MET A 197 -64.93 -46.46 -24.66
C MET A 197 -64.82 -46.91 -23.19
N LEU A 198 -65.95 -46.88 -22.49
CA LEU A 198 -66.02 -47.23 -21.07
C LEU A 198 -66.15 -48.75 -20.90
N THR A 199 -67.02 -49.37 -21.70
CA THR A 199 -67.44 -50.77 -21.51
C THR A 199 -66.30 -51.76 -21.74
N ARG A 200 -65.38 -51.45 -22.65
CA ARG A 200 -64.14 -52.20 -22.85
C ARG A 200 -63.16 -52.05 -21.70
N LEU A 201 -62.91 -50.83 -21.24
CA LEU A 201 -62.00 -50.57 -20.10
C LEU A 201 -62.45 -51.24 -18.80
N LEU A 202 -63.76 -51.44 -18.61
CA LEU A 202 -64.34 -52.09 -17.43
C LEU A 202 -63.89 -53.55 -17.22
N LEU A 203 -63.40 -54.27 -18.23
CA LEU A 203 -62.93 -55.65 -18.07
C LEU A 203 -61.48 -55.75 -17.61
N LYS A 204 -61.19 -56.70 -16.73
CA LYS A 204 -59.81 -57.11 -16.39
C LYS A 204 -59.05 -57.67 -17.60
N ALA A 205 -59.76 -58.27 -18.55
CA ALA A 205 -59.20 -58.75 -19.82
C ALA A 205 -58.80 -57.63 -20.79
N SER A 206 -59.13 -56.35 -20.53
CA SER A 206 -58.92 -55.27 -21.50
C SER A 206 -57.46 -54.85 -21.68
N ASP A 207 -56.60 -55.11 -20.69
CA ASP A 207 -55.29 -54.44 -20.54
C ASP A 207 -54.29 -54.76 -21.67
N ASN A 208 -54.53 -55.83 -22.43
CA ASN A 208 -53.71 -56.23 -23.58
C ASN A 208 -54.51 -56.29 -24.91
N ALA A 209 -55.75 -55.82 -24.93
CA ALA A 209 -56.67 -56.03 -26.04
C ALA A 209 -56.68 -54.84 -27.03
N PRO A 210 -56.78 -55.08 -28.36
CA PRO A 210 -56.79 -54.01 -29.37
C PRO A 210 -57.93 -53.02 -29.16
N TRP A 211 -57.68 -51.71 -29.24
CA TRP A 211 -58.67 -50.68 -28.90
C TRP A 211 -59.03 -49.80 -30.11
N SER A 212 -60.03 -48.92 -29.96
CA SER A 212 -60.44 -47.97 -31.00
C SER A 212 -60.62 -46.59 -30.42
N ASP A 213 -60.09 -45.57 -31.10
CA ASP A 213 -60.21 -44.14 -30.72
C ASP A 213 -61.65 -43.59 -30.78
N ASN A 214 -62.47 -44.11 -31.71
CA ASN A 214 -63.78 -43.55 -32.04
C ASN A 214 -64.84 -44.59 -32.45
N GLY A 215 -64.55 -45.89 -32.31
CA GLY A 215 -65.48 -46.97 -32.67
C GLY A 215 -65.42 -47.44 -34.13
N THR A 216 -64.50 -46.91 -34.94
CA THR A 216 -64.39 -47.28 -36.37
C THR A 216 -63.60 -48.57 -36.63
N ALA A 217 -62.78 -49.03 -35.68
CA ALA A 217 -61.90 -50.18 -35.87
C ALA A 217 -62.64 -51.53 -35.92
N LYS A 218 -63.88 -51.58 -35.40
CA LYS A 218 -64.74 -52.77 -35.31
C LYS A 218 -64.06 -53.95 -34.62
N ASN A 219 -63.34 -53.69 -33.51
CA ASN A 219 -62.69 -54.76 -32.75
C ASN A 219 -63.75 -55.72 -32.18
N PRO A 220 -63.45 -57.03 -32.12
CA PRO A 220 -64.38 -58.01 -31.56
C PRO A 220 -64.72 -57.70 -30.09
N ALA A 221 -65.94 -58.05 -29.71
CA ALA A 221 -66.41 -58.01 -28.33
C ALA A 221 -65.54 -58.91 -27.43
N LEU A 222 -65.12 -58.39 -26.27
CA LEU A 222 -64.44 -59.20 -25.25
C LEU A 222 -65.51 -59.90 -24.40
N PRO A 223 -65.64 -61.24 -24.45
CA PRO A 223 -66.66 -61.94 -23.69
C PRO A 223 -66.41 -61.74 -22.18
N PRO A 224 -67.38 -61.22 -21.41
CA PRO A 224 -67.20 -60.97 -19.98
C PRO A 224 -67.16 -62.26 -19.13
N LEU A 225 -67.56 -63.39 -19.71
CA LEU A 225 -67.38 -64.74 -19.18
C LEU A 225 -67.31 -65.74 -20.34
N GLU A 226 -66.61 -66.85 -20.15
CA GLU A 226 -66.54 -67.92 -21.14
C GLU A 226 -67.91 -68.57 -21.35
N GLY A 227 -68.20 -68.96 -22.61
CA GLY A 227 -69.45 -69.66 -22.96
C GLY A 227 -70.73 -68.82 -22.97
N LEU A 228 -70.65 -67.49 -22.85
CA LEU A 228 -71.82 -66.60 -22.81
C LEU A 228 -72.83 -66.90 -23.92
N THR A 229 -74.03 -67.35 -23.53
CA THR A 229 -75.09 -67.72 -24.49
C THR A 229 -75.70 -66.47 -25.12
N LYS A 230 -75.52 -66.31 -26.44
CA LYS A 230 -76.00 -65.17 -27.23
C LYS A 230 -77.51 -64.95 -27.03
N GLY A 231 -77.92 -63.68 -26.94
CA GLY A 231 -79.31 -63.25 -26.80
C GLY A 231 -80.01 -63.59 -25.48
N LYS A 232 -79.39 -64.30 -24.53
CA LYS A 232 -80.04 -64.67 -23.24
C LYS A 232 -80.03 -63.54 -22.21
N TYR A 233 -79.06 -62.63 -22.31
CA TYR A 233 -78.85 -61.56 -21.35
C TYR A 233 -78.62 -60.22 -22.07
N PHE A 234 -79.05 -59.15 -21.42
CA PHE A 234 -78.88 -57.78 -21.88
C PHE A 234 -78.16 -56.98 -20.80
N TYR A 235 -77.44 -55.93 -21.19
CA TYR A 235 -76.52 -55.23 -20.30
C TYR A 235 -76.57 -53.72 -20.52
N GLU A 236 -76.28 -52.97 -19.45
CA GLU A 236 -76.23 -51.51 -19.40
C GLU A 236 -75.20 -51.05 -18.35
N VAL A 237 -74.49 -49.95 -18.61
CA VAL A 237 -73.76 -49.17 -17.61
C VAL A 237 -74.49 -47.85 -17.41
N ASP A 238 -75.15 -47.71 -16.26
CA ASP A 238 -75.73 -46.45 -15.84
C ASP A 238 -74.61 -45.53 -15.35
N LEU A 239 -74.38 -44.42 -16.06
CA LEU A 239 -73.44 -43.39 -15.67
C LEU A 239 -74.18 -42.28 -14.93
N ASN A 240 -74.07 -42.26 -13.60
CA ASN A 240 -74.82 -41.37 -12.72
C ASN A 240 -74.41 -39.90 -12.85
N GLY A 241 -75.24 -38.99 -12.32
CA GLY A 241 -75.01 -37.54 -12.34
C GLY A 241 -75.75 -36.87 -13.50
N ASN A 242 -75.16 -35.82 -14.07
CA ASN A 242 -75.79 -35.09 -15.20
C ASN A 242 -75.71 -35.84 -16.55
N THR A 243 -75.06 -37.00 -16.59
CA THR A 243 -75.00 -37.91 -17.76
C THR A 243 -76.20 -38.85 -17.87
N VAL A 244 -77.02 -38.99 -16.82
CA VAL A 244 -78.18 -39.91 -16.79
C VAL A 244 -79.10 -39.65 -17.98
N GLY A 245 -79.49 -40.74 -18.68
CA GLY A 245 -80.36 -40.71 -19.85
C GLY A 245 -79.73 -40.14 -21.13
N LYS A 246 -78.44 -39.77 -21.12
CA LYS A 246 -77.71 -39.34 -22.32
C LYS A 246 -76.98 -40.52 -22.96
N GLN A 247 -77.10 -40.65 -24.28
CA GLN A 247 -76.51 -41.68 -25.13
C GLN A 247 -75.83 -41.01 -26.34
N GLY A 248 -74.97 -41.73 -27.07
CA GLY A 248 -74.36 -41.24 -28.30
C GLY A 248 -73.65 -39.88 -28.14
N GLN A 249 -73.82 -39.00 -29.12
CA GLN A 249 -73.14 -37.70 -29.14
C GLN A 249 -73.47 -36.82 -27.92
N ALA A 250 -74.73 -36.84 -27.46
CA ALA A 250 -75.16 -36.06 -26.30
C ALA A 250 -74.45 -36.50 -25.00
N LEU A 251 -74.08 -37.78 -24.89
CA LEU A 251 -73.25 -38.26 -23.78
C LEU A 251 -71.82 -37.74 -23.90
N ILE A 252 -71.19 -37.90 -25.08
CA ILE A 252 -69.82 -37.45 -25.34
C ILE A 252 -69.67 -35.94 -25.11
N ASP A 253 -70.61 -35.13 -25.60
CA ASP A 253 -70.59 -33.68 -25.42
C ASP A 253 -70.76 -33.27 -23.95
N GLN A 254 -71.62 -33.98 -23.19
CA GLN A 254 -71.76 -33.77 -21.75
C GLN A 254 -70.46 -34.12 -21.01
N LEU A 255 -69.79 -35.21 -21.38
CA LEU A 255 -68.51 -35.63 -20.78
C LEU A 255 -67.40 -34.60 -21.06
N ARG A 256 -67.33 -34.07 -22.29
CA ARG A 256 -66.41 -32.98 -22.66
C ARG A 256 -66.69 -31.72 -21.85
N ALA A 257 -67.95 -31.31 -21.75
CA ALA A 257 -68.35 -30.12 -21.01
C ALA A 257 -68.12 -30.23 -19.50
N ASN A 258 -68.17 -31.44 -18.93
CA ASN A 258 -67.93 -31.69 -17.51
C ASN A 258 -66.44 -31.63 -17.11
N GLY A 259 -65.52 -31.89 -18.05
CA GLY A 259 -64.08 -31.94 -17.78
C GLY A 259 -63.65 -33.12 -16.89
N THR A 260 -62.55 -32.96 -16.13
CA THR A 260 -62.04 -34.02 -15.26
C THR A 260 -62.98 -34.28 -14.09
N GLN A 261 -63.64 -35.44 -14.07
CA GLN A 261 -64.63 -35.79 -13.05
C GLN A 261 -64.70 -37.31 -12.81
N THR A 262 -64.88 -37.70 -11.55
CA THR A 262 -65.24 -39.08 -11.17
C THR A 262 -66.75 -39.25 -11.21
N TYR A 263 -67.21 -40.32 -11.87
CA TYR A 263 -68.60 -40.76 -11.92
C TYR A 263 -68.74 -42.08 -11.18
N LYS A 264 -69.83 -42.23 -10.43
CA LYS A 264 -70.28 -43.55 -9.96
C LYS A 264 -71.07 -44.19 -11.10
N ALA A 265 -70.63 -45.34 -11.58
CA ALA A 265 -71.30 -46.12 -12.61
C ALA A 265 -71.91 -47.40 -12.02
N THR A 266 -73.03 -47.85 -12.59
CA THR A 266 -73.65 -49.13 -12.21
C THR A 266 -73.73 -50.04 -13.43
N VAL A 267 -72.90 -51.06 -13.48
CA VAL A 267 -73.06 -52.19 -14.40
C VAL A 267 -74.31 -52.94 -14.00
N LYS A 268 -75.21 -53.19 -14.94
CA LYS A 268 -76.43 -53.98 -14.78
C LYS A 268 -76.51 -55.02 -15.88
N VAL A 269 -76.94 -56.23 -15.52
CA VAL A 269 -77.27 -57.29 -16.48
C VAL A 269 -78.68 -57.79 -16.20
N TYR A 270 -79.51 -57.78 -17.22
CA TYR A 270 -80.91 -58.15 -17.23
C TYR A 270 -81.12 -59.48 -17.97
N GLY A 271 -82.15 -60.25 -17.59
CA GLY A 271 -82.57 -61.41 -18.37
C GLY A 271 -83.28 -61.05 -19.68
N ASN A 272 -83.44 -62.02 -20.58
CA ASN A 272 -84.27 -61.89 -21.78
C ASN A 272 -85.76 -62.18 -21.46
N LYS A 273 -86.65 -61.33 -21.98
CA LYS A 273 -88.07 -61.61 -22.19
C LYS A 273 -88.46 -61.17 -23.60
N ASP A 274 -89.09 -62.08 -24.35
CA ASP A 274 -89.60 -61.85 -25.72
C ASP A 274 -88.56 -61.25 -26.70
N GLY A 275 -87.29 -61.65 -26.55
CA GLY A 275 -86.19 -61.18 -27.40
C GLY A 275 -85.63 -59.81 -27.00
N LYS A 276 -86.01 -59.29 -25.83
CA LYS A 276 -85.62 -57.96 -25.31
C LYS A 276 -85.20 -58.07 -23.85
N ALA A 277 -84.60 -56.99 -23.32
CA ALA A 277 -84.24 -56.92 -21.92
C ALA A 277 -85.49 -56.88 -21.02
N ASP A 278 -85.58 -57.80 -20.07
CA ASP A 278 -86.55 -57.72 -18.98
C ASP A 278 -85.99 -56.84 -17.86
N LEU A 279 -86.35 -55.56 -17.88
CA LEU A 279 -85.93 -54.57 -16.88
C LEU A 279 -86.44 -54.89 -15.47
N THR A 280 -87.38 -55.84 -15.30
CA THR A 280 -87.81 -56.33 -13.99
C THR A 280 -86.96 -57.50 -13.47
N ASN A 281 -86.19 -58.16 -14.35
CA ASN A 281 -85.32 -59.29 -14.04
C ASN A 281 -83.84 -58.87 -14.06
N LEU A 282 -83.41 -58.12 -13.05
CA LEU A 282 -82.01 -57.74 -12.84
C LEU A 282 -81.22 -58.95 -12.31
N VAL A 283 -80.44 -59.59 -13.19
CA VAL A 283 -79.65 -60.79 -12.91
C VAL A 283 -78.41 -60.45 -12.09
N ALA A 284 -77.68 -59.40 -12.46
CA ALA A 284 -76.44 -59.00 -11.81
C ALA A 284 -76.28 -57.48 -11.79
N THR A 285 -75.58 -56.96 -10.77
CA THR A 285 -75.20 -55.55 -10.70
C THR A 285 -73.84 -55.36 -10.04
N LYS A 286 -73.08 -54.36 -10.48
CA LYS A 286 -71.81 -53.96 -9.87
C LYS A 286 -71.60 -52.45 -9.99
N ASN A 287 -71.28 -51.81 -8.87
CA ASN A 287 -70.86 -50.41 -8.85
C ASN A 287 -69.38 -50.32 -9.25
N VAL A 288 -69.05 -49.31 -10.07
CA VAL A 288 -67.68 -49.04 -10.54
C VAL A 288 -67.41 -47.54 -10.53
N ASP A 289 -66.22 -47.13 -10.14
CA ASP A 289 -65.80 -45.73 -10.19
C ASP A 289 -65.12 -45.44 -11.53
N ILE A 290 -65.70 -44.54 -12.34
CA ILE A 290 -65.16 -44.14 -13.63
C ILE A 290 -64.58 -42.73 -13.51
N ASN A 291 -63.26 -42.62 -13.49
CA ASN A 291 -62.56 -41.34 -13.53
C ASN A 291 -62.35 -40.95 -14.99
N ILE A 292 -62.96 -39.86 -15.45
CA ILE A 292 -62.76 -39.35 -16.81
C ILE A 292 -61.87 -38.13 -16.71
N ASN A 293 -60.77 -38.11 -17.45
CA ASN A 293 -59.86 -36.97 -17.51
C ASN A 293 -60.32 -36.00 -18.61
N GLY A 294 -60.43 -34.73 -18.27
CA GLY A 294 -60.86 -33.68 -19.19
C GLY A 294 -59.79 -33.29 -20.21
N LEU A 295 -60.26 -32.80 -21.36
CA LEU A 295 -59.41 -32.29 -22.43
C LEU A 295 -58.82 -30.92 -22.07
N VAL A 296 -57.56 -30.73 -22.41
CA VAL A 296 -56.87 -29.44 -22.46
C VAL A 296 -56.67 -29.09 -23.93
N ALA A 297 -56.88 -27.83 -24.32
CA ALA A 297 -56.68 -27.41 -25.70
C ALA A 297 -55.18 -27.29 -26.04
N LYS A 298 -54.78 -27.63 -27.27
CA LYS A 298 -53.39 -27.57 -27.75
C LYS A 298 -52.76 -26.20 -27.51
N GLU A 299 -53.50 -25.13 -27.78
CA GLU A 299 -53.10 -23.73 -27.62
C GLU A 299 -52.81 -23.38 -26.15
N THR A 300 -53.50 -24.04 -25.21
CA THR A 300 -53.26 -23.88 -23.77
C THR A 300 -51.93 -24.54 -23.37
N VAL A 301 -51.60 -25.69 -23.95
CA VAL A 301 -50.32 -26.38 -23.74
C VAL A 301 -49.16 -25.64 -24.39
N GLU A 302 -49.32 -25.19 -25.64
CA GLU A 302 -48.35 -24.33 -26.33
C GLU A 302 -48.02 -23.09 -25.50
N LYS A 303 -49.04 -22.36 -25.06
CA LYS A 303 -48.88 -21.17 -24.23
C LYS A 303 -48.21 -21.50 -22.89
N ALA A 304 -48.65 -22.55 -22.20
CA ALA A 304 -48.06 -22.95 -20.92
C ALA A 304 -46.58 -23.36 -21.03
N VAL A 305 -46.20 -24.06 -22.10
CA VAL A 305 -44.80 -24.38 -22.40
C VAL A 305 -44.00 -23.13 -22.73
N ALA A 306 -44.55 -22.21 -23.52
CA ALA A 306 -43.89 -20.94 -23.85
C ALA A 306 -43.67 -20.03 -22.63
N ASP A 307 -44.70 -19.92 -21.77
CA ASP A 307 -44.77 -19.00 -20.63
C ASP A 307 -44.08 -19.56 -19.37
N ASN A 308 -44.18 -20.85 -19.07
CA ASN A 308 -43.74 -21.41 -17.77
C ASN A 308 -42.42 -22.19 -17.82
N VAL A 309 -41.89 -22.52 -19.00
CA VAL A 309 -40.54 -23.06 -19.17
C VAL A 309 -39.52 -21.92 -19.29
N LYS A 310 -38.43 -22.00 -18.52
CA LYS A 310 -37.30 -21.05 -18.55
C LYS A 310 -36.49 -21.21 -19.82
N ASP A 311 -36.05 -20.11 -20.42
CA ASP A 311 -35.20 -20.12 -21.63
C ASP A 311 -33.78 -20.67 -21.35
N SER A 312 -33.32 -20.61 -20.10
CA SER A 312 -32.07 -21.25 -19.68
C SER A 312 -32.07 -21.63 -18.21
N ILE A 313 -31.22 -22.60 -17.86
CA ILE A 313 -30.91 -23.01 -16.49
C ILE A 313 -29.39 -23.14 -16.30
N ASP A 314 -28.95 -22.96 -15.06
CA ASP A 314 -27.55 -23.11 -14.65
C ASP A 314 -27.48 -24.04 -13.44
N VAL A 315 -27.11 -25.30 -13.71
CA VAL A 315 -27.24 -26.44 -12.81
C VAL A 315 -25.98 -26.52 -11.92
N PRO A 316 -26.10 -26.41 -10.58
CA PRO A 316 -24.96 -26.50 -9.68
C PRO A 316 -24.27 -27.86 -9.76
N ALA A 317 -22.94 -27.87 -9.60
CA ALA A 317 -22.16 -29.10 -9.72
C ALA A 317 -22.55 -30.18 -8.68
N ALA A 318 -22.98 -29.77 -7.48
CA ALA A 318 -23.46 -30.67 -6.43
C ALA A 318 -24.63 -31.59 -6.87
N TYR A 319 -25.45 -31.18 -7.84
CA TYR A 319 -26.54 -32.02 -8.36
C TYR A 319 -26.00 -33.24 -9.13
N LEU A 320 -24.80 -33.15 -9.72
CA LEU A 320 -24.17 -34.23 -10.47
C LEU A 320 -23.38 -35.21 -9.57
N GLU A 321 -22.98 -34.75 -8.38
CA GLU A 321 -22.20 -35.52 -7.41
C GLU A 321 -23.00 -36.71 -6.86
N LYS A 322 -24.25 -36.46 -6.45
CA LYS A 322 -25.17 -37.48 -5.92
C LYS A 322 -26.08 -38.13 -6.98
N ALA A 323 -26.06 -37.64 -8.23
CA ALA A 323 -26.93 -38.10 -9.32
C ALA A 323 -26.86 -39.62 -9.53
N LYS A 324 -28.03 -40.27 -9.51
CA LYS A 324 -28.21 -41.65 -9.96
C LYS A 324 -28.90 -41.65 -11.32
N GLY A 325 -28.48 -42.53 -12.21
CA GLY A 325 -29.14 -42.74 -13.50
C GLY A 325 -30.37 -43.64 -13.43
N GLU A 326 -30.50 -44.43 -12.37
CA GLU A 326 -31.71 -45.21 -12.08
C GLU A 326 -32.70 -44.37 -11.26
N GLY A 327 -34.00 -44.57 -11.51
CA GLY A 327 -35.08 -43.84 -10.84
C GLY A 327 -35.55 -42.59 -11.60
N PRO A 328 -36.31 -41.69 -10.92
CA PRO A 328 -36.98 -40.56 -11.58
C PRO A 328 -36.05 -39.39 -11.93
N PHE A 329 -34.76 -39.45 -11.58
CA PHE A 329 -33.87 -38.29 -11.63
C PHE A 329 -33.51 -37.82 -13.07
N THR A 330 -33.55 -38.73 -14.05
CA THR A 330 -33.42 -38.39 -15.48
C THR A 330 -34.76 -38.42 -16.22
N ALA A 331 -35.89 -38.46 -15.52
CA ALA A 331 -37.20 -38.71 -16.12
C ALA A 331 -37.60 -37.65 -17.15
N GLY A 332 -37.86 -38.10 -18.38
CA GLY A 332 -38.25 -37.27 -19.52
C GLY A 332 -37.07 -36.57 -20.20
N VAL A 333 -35.82 -36.92 -19.90
CA VAL A 333 -34.63 -36.39 -20.59
C VAL A 333 -34.16 -37.41 -21.63
N ASN A 334 -34.09 -37.01 -22.89
CA ASN A 334 -33.89 -37.87 -24.08
C ASN A 334 -34.92 -39.00 -24.29
N HIS A 335 -35.76 -39.34 -23.31
CA HIS A 335 -36.83 -40.32 -23.44
C HIS A 335 -38.21 -39.68 -23.26
N VAL A 336 -39.23 -40.24 -23.91
CA VAL A 336 -40.60 -39.70 -23.90
C VAL A 336 -41.40 -40.32 -22.74
N ILE A 337 -42.13 -39.50 -21.96
CA ILE A 337 -43.05 -39.96 -20.89
C ILE A 337 -44.36 -39.16 -20.86
N PRO A 338 -45.42 -39.63 -20.18
CA PRO A 338 -46.68 -38.88 -20.03
C PRO A 338 -46.48 -37.47 -19.46
N TYR A 339 -47.22 -36.50 -19.99
CA TYR A 339 -47.07 -35.08 -19.67
C TYR A 339 -47.37 -34.76 -18.19
N GLU A 340 -48.28 -35.49 -17.55
CA GLU A 340 -48.60 -35.36 -16.13
C GLU A 340 -47.44 -35.74 -15.18
N LEU A 341 -46.38 -36.37 -15.68
CA LEU A 341 -45.16 -36.69 -14.92
C LEU A 341 -44.05 -35.63 -15.07
N PHE A 342 -44.32 -34.53 -15.78
CA PHE A 342 -43.36 -33.44 -15.97
C PHE A 342 -42.84 -32.89 -14.63
N ALA A 343 -41.54 -32.65 -14.54
CA ALA A 343 -40.92 -32.02 -13.37
C ALA A 343 -41.29 -32.67 -12.01
N GLY A 344 -41.33 -34.01 -11.95
CA GLY A 344 -41.13 -34.75 -10.70
C GLY A 344 -39.72 -34.48 -10.13
N ASP A 345 -39.03 -35.49 -9.61
CA ASP A 345 -37.65 -35.32 -9.14
C ASP A 345 -36.58 -35.27 -10.26
N GLY A 346 -36.95 -34.93 -11.49
CA GLY A 346 -36.01 -34.86 -12.60
C GLY A 346 -35.04 -33.67 -12.49
N MET A 347 -33.73 -33.94 -12.46
CA MET A 347 -32.63 -32.97 -12.30
C MET A 347 -32.77 -31.74 -13.21
N LEU A 348 -33.09 -31.98 -14.48
CA LEU A 348 -33.20 -30.95 -15.50
C LEU A 348 -34.65 -30.50 -15.70
N THR A 349 -35.58 -31.45 -15.81
CA THR A 349 -37.00 -31.18 -16.12
C THR A 349 -37.67 -30.34 -15.03
N ARG A 350 -37.33 -30.57 -13.75
CA ARG A 350 -37.80 -29.71 -12.65
C ARG A 350 -37.20 -28.31 -12.72
N LEU A 351 -35.88 -28.19 -12.86
CA LEU A 351 -35.21 -26.88 -12.93
C LEU A 351 -35.70 -26.01 -14.08
N LEU A 352 -36.14 -26.61 -15.20
CA LEU A 352 -36.66 -25.91 -16.37
C LEU A 352 -37.98 -25.15 -16.12
N LEU A 353 -38.74 -25.41 -15.05
CA LEU A 353 -39.98 -24.67 -14.78
C LEU A 353 -39.77 -23.44 -13.89
N LYS A 354 -40.48 -22.35 -14.19
CA LYS A 354 -40.56 -21.16 -13.31
C LYS A 354 -41.14 -21.48 -11.93
N ALA A 355 -42.03 -22.48 -11.85
CA ALA A 355 -42.60 -22.95 -10.58
C ALA A 355 -41.57 -23.64 -9.66
N SER A 356 -40.41 -24.07 -10.16
CA SER A 356 -39.44 -24.83 -9.36
C SER A 356 -38.77 -24.01 -8.26
N ASP A 357 -38.70 -22.68 -8.41
CA ASP A 357 -37.88 -21.79 -7.57
C ASP A 357 -38.36 -21.72 -6.10
N LYS A 358 -39.55 -22.23 -5.81
CA LYS A 358 -40.14 -22.33 -4.47
C LYS A 358 -40.50 -23.76 -4.05
N ALA A 359 -40.22 -24.75 -4.89
CA ALA A 359 -40.69 -26.12 -4.68
C ALA A 359 -39.61 -27.00 -4.01
N PRO A 360 -40.01 -28.02 -3.21
CA PRO A 360 -39.09 -29.03 -2.70
C PRO A 360 -38.30 -29.71 -3.83
N TRP A 361 -37.09 -30.18 -3.57
CA TRP A 361 -36.23 -30.80 -4.58
C TRP A 361 -35.58 -32.07 -4.05
N SER A 362 -35.05 -32.89 -4.95
CA SER A 362 -34.23 -34.07 -4.65
C SER A 362 -32.89 -33.95 -5.34
N ASP A 363 -31.85 -34.49 -4.71
CA ASP A 363 -30.48 -34.56 -5.20
C ASP A 363 -30.19 -35.80 -6.05
N ASN A 364 -31.03 -36.82 -5.98
CA ASN A 364 -30.79 -38.11 -6.62
C ASN A 364 -32.07 -38.87 -7.07
N GLY A 365 -33.27 -38.33 -6.80
CA GLY A 365 -34.56 -38.95 -7.14
C GLY A 365 -35.23 -39.76 -6.00
N ASP A 366 -34.58 -39.93 -4.85
CA ASP A 366 -35.08 -40.78 -3.76
C ASP A 366 -36.27 -40.14 -2.99
N ALA A 367 -36.42 -38.81 -3.03
CA ALA A 367 -37.43 -38.08 -2.22
C ALA A 367 -38.88 -38.26 -2.72
N LYS A 368 -39.06 -38.55 -4.02
CA LYS A 368 -40.33 -38.72 -4.73
C LYS A 368 -41.28 -37.53 -4.60
N ASN A 369 -40.76 -36.31 -4.78
CA ASN A 369 -41.59 -35.10 -4.79
C ASN A 369 -42.62 -35.15 -5.94
N PRO A 370 -43.83 -34.57 -5.76
CA PRO A 370 -44.87 -34.57 -6.79
C PRO A 370 -44.44 -33.84 -8.07
N ALA A 371 -44.99 -34.25 -9.21
CA ALA A 371 -44.80 -33.59 -10.50
C ALA A 371 -45.23 -32.11 -10.48
N LEU A 372 -44.55 -31.25 -11.24
CA LEU A 372 -44.96 -29.87 -11.48
C LEU A 372 -45.46 -29.74 -12.91
N SER A 373 -46.73 -29.44 -13.08
CA SER A 373 -47.29 -29.20 -14.42
C SER A 373 -46.90 -27.81 -14.94
N PRO A 374 -46.45 -27.68 -16.20
CA PRO A 374 -46.35 -26.37 -16.86
C PRO A 374 -47.72 -25.66 -16.95
N LEU A 375 -48.83 -26.40 -16.87
CA LEU A 375 -50.20 -25.88 -16.84
C LEU A 375 -50.63 -25.35 -15.45
N GLY A 376 -49.78 -25.45 -14.43
CA GLY A 376 -50.07 -25.04 -13.05
C GLY A 376 -50.92 -26.04 -12.25
N GLU A 377 -51.33 -25.64 -11.05
CA GLU A 377 -52.00 -26.52 -10.06
C GLU A 377 -53.39 -27.03 -10.51
N ASN A 378 -54.02 -26.35 -11.46
CA ASN A 378 -55.43 -26.55 -11.81
C ASN A 378 -55.69 -27.62 -12.88
N VAL A 379 -54.67 -28.26 -13.44
CA VAL A 379 -54.84 -29.19 -14.56
C VAL A 379 -54.41 -30.61 -14.21
N LYS A 380 -55.42 -31.40 -13.83
CA LYS A 380 -55.34 -32.86 -13.62
C LYS A 380 -55.78 -33.63 -14.88
N THR A 381 -55.30 -33.25 -16.06
CA THR A 381 -55.45 -34.11 -17.24
C THR A 381 -54.38 -35.20 -17.22
N LYS A 382 -54.70 -36.36 -17.78
CA LYS A 382 -53.79 -37.51 -17.87
C LYS A 382 -53.88 -38.16 -19.24
N GLY A 383 -52.74 -38.59 -19.76
CA GLY A 383 -52.65 -39.35 -21.01
C GLY A 383 -53.15 -38.64 -22.27
N GLN A 384 -53.42 -37.33 -22.26
CA GLN A 384 -53.68 -36.58 -23.50
C GLN A 384 -52.38 -36.30 -24.27
N TYR A 385 -51.30 -36.04 -23.54
CA TYR A 385 -50.03 -35.57 -24.08
C TYR A 385 -48.85 -36.30 -23.45
N PHE A 386 -47.73 -36.29 -24.16
CA PHE A 386 -46.44 -36.81 -23.71
C PHE A 386 -45.37 -35.73 -23.84
N TYR A 387 -44.25 -35.84 -23.14
CA TYR A 387 -43.14 -34.90 -23.26
C TYR A 387 -41.78 -35.57 -23.33
N GLN A 388 -40.82 -34.82 -23.88
CA GLN A 388 -39.39 -35.14 -23.88
C GLN A 388 -38.59 -33.83 -23.79
N VAL A 389 -37.50 -33.84 -23.03
CA VAL A 389 -36.43 -32.84 -23.12
C VAL A 389 -35.28 -33.48 -23.91
N ALA A 390 -35.29 -33.27 -25.22
CA ALA A 390 -34.25 -33.76 -26.11
C ALA A 390 -33.00 -32.90 -25.97
N LEU A 391 -31.88 -33.50 -25.56
CA LEU A 391 -30.58 -32.85 -25.49
C LEU A 391 -29.84 -33.00 -26.84
N ASP A 392 -29.18 -31.94 -27.29
CA ASP A 392 -28.38 -31.97 -28.53
C ASP A 392 -26.93 -32.45 -28.28
N GLY A 393 -26.22 -32.76 -29.37
CA GLY A 393 -24.77 -33.00 -29.34
C GLY A 393 -24.37 -34.37 -28.78
N ASN A 394 -23.26 -34.44 -28.04
CA ASN A 394 -22.68 -35.73 -27.61
C ASN A 394 -23.47 -36.46 -26.51
N VAL A 395 -24.46 -35.81 -25.91
CA VAL A 395 -25.42 -36.37 -24.95
C VAL A 395 -26.75 -36.77 -25.59
N ALA A 396 -26.98 -36.49 -26.88
CA ALA A 396 -28.20 -36.86 -27.58
C ALA A 396 -28.43 -38.38 -27.53
N GLY A 397 -29.68 -38.78 -27.29
CA GLY A 397 -30.10 -40.19 -27.19
C GLY A 397 -29.54 -40.96 -26.00
N LYS A 398 -28.74 -40.35 -25.12
CA LYS A 398 -28.26 -41.01 -23.88
C LYS A 398 -29.31 -40.86 -22.79
N GLU A 399 -29.65 -41.96 -22.13
CA GLU A 399 -30.60 -42.01 -21.02
C GLU A 399 -29.92 -42.49 -19.74
N LYS A 400 -30.63 -42.32 -18.60
CA LYS A 400 -30.29 -42.96 -17.33
C LYS A 400 -28.81 -42.75 -16.95
N GLN A 401 -28.10 -43.82 -16.58
CA GLN A 401 -26.73 -43.75 -16.09
C GLN A 401 -25.74 -43.29 -17.17
N ALA A 402 -25.96 -43.69 -18.43
CA ALA A 402 -25.11 -43.27 -19.55
C ALA A 402 -25.15 -41.75 -19.79
N LEU A 403 -26.28 -41.10 -19.52
CA LEU A 403 -26.39 -39.64 -19.58
C LEU A 403 -25.60 -38.96 -18.45
N ILE A 404 -25.80 -39.43 -17.21
CA ILE A 404 -25.14 -38.89 -16.03
C ILE A 404 -23.61 -39.05 -16.13
N ASP A 405 -23.12 -40.19 -16.59
CA ASP A 405 -21.69 -40.44 -16.77
C ASP A 405 -21.10 -39.61 -17.91
N GLN A 406 -21.85 -39.36 -18.99
CA GLN A 406 -21.44 -38.44 -20.03
C GLN A 406 -21.35 -37.00 -19.50
N PHE A 407 -22.26 -36.54 -18.64
CA PHE A 407 -22.13 -35.23 -17.98
C PHE A 407 -20.90 -35.14 -17.09
N ARG A 408 -20.60 -36.20 -16.31
CA ARG A 408 -19.38 -36.27 -15.48
C ARG A 408 -18.11 -36.21 -16.33
N ALA A 409 -18.07 -36.96 -17.42
CA ALA A 409 -16.93 -37.01 -18.35
C ALA A 409 -16.74 -35.70 -19.13
N ASN A 410 -17.84 -35.04 -19.52
CA ASN A 410 -17.81 -33.76 -20.22
C ASN A 410 -17.37 -32.58 -19.33
N GLY A 411 -17.64 -32.66 -18.02
CA GLY A 411 -17.37 -31.57 -17.07
C GLY A 411 -18.24 -30.34 -17.31
N THR A 412 -17.70 -29.14 -17.00
CA THR A 412 -18.41 -27.87 -17.12
C THR A 412 -18.71 -27.53 -18.58
N GLN A 413 -19.95 -27.69 -19.02
CA GLN A 413 -20.35 -27.51 -20.42
C GLN A 413 -21.77 -26.94 -20.55
N THR A 414 -22.03 -26.28 -21.68
CA THR A 414 -23.35 -25.78 -22.07
C THR A 414 -23.95 -26.67 -23.15
N TYR A 415 -25.21 -27.06 -22.96
CA TYR A 415 -25.97 -27.90 -23.87
C TYR A 415 -27.18 -27.13 -24.41
N SER A 416 -27.45 -27.29 -25.70
CA SER A 416 -28.77 -26.97 -26.26
C SER A 416 -29.72 -28.12 -25.97
N ALA A 417 -30.97 -27.81 -25.67
CA ALA A 417 -32.03 -28.79 -25.55
C ALA A 417 -33.34 -28.24 -26.11
N THR A 418 -34.23 -29.14 -26.50
CA THR A 418 -35.59 -28.81 -26.93
C THR A 418 -36.58 -29.57 -26.08
N VAL A 419 -37.45 -28.85 -25.37
CA VAL A 419 -38.63 -29.40 -24.71
C VAL A 419 -39.70 -29.60 -25.77
N ASN A 420 -40.05 -30.84 -26.07
CA ASN A 420 -41.12 -31.21 -26.99
C ASN A 420 -42.31 -31.77 -26.20
N VAL A 421 -43.51 -31.44 -26.65
CA VAL A 421 -44.76 -32.05 -26.23
C VAL A 421 -45.41 -32.70 -27.45
N TYR A 422 -45.86 -33.94 -27.30
CA TYR A 422 -46.42 -34.79 -28.34
C TYR A 422 -47.88 -35.11 -28.06
N GLY A 423 -48.67 -35.29 -29.12
CA GLY A 423 -50.04 -35.79 -29.04
C GLY A 423 -50.12 -37.27 -28.63
N ASN A 424 -51.33 -37.78 -28.47
CA ASN A 424 -51.58 -39.20 -28.25
C ASN A 424 -52.11 -39.89 -29.53
N LYS A 425 -51.50 -41.02 -29.86
CA LYS A 425 -52.00 -41.98 -30.83
C LYS A 425 -51.90 -43.38 -30.24
N ASP A 426 -53.02 -44.11 -30.25
CA ASP A 426 -53.12 -45.49 -29.75
C ASP A 426 -52.63 -45.70 -28.30
N GLY A 427 -52.68 -44.66 -27.44
CA GLY A 427 -52.24 -44.70 -26.05
C GLY A 427 -50.74 -44.42 -25.88
N LYS A 428 -50.06 -44.01 -26.96
CA LYS A 428 -48.62 -43.78 -27.06
C LYS A 428 -48.35 -42.35 -27.55
N PRO A 429 -47.11 -41.84 -27.38
CA PRO A 429 -46.71 -40.57 -27.99
C PRO A 429 -46.78 -40.65 -29.52
N ASP A 430 -47.51 -39.72 -30.11
CA ASP A 430 -47.50 -39.48 -31.55
C ASP A 430 -46.34 -38.53 -31.88
N LEU A 431 -45.20 -39.10 -32.30
CA LEU A 431 -43.95 -38.36 -32.51
C LEU A 431 -44.02 -37.40 -33.71
N ASP A 432 -44.93 -37.64 -34.66
CA ASP A 432 -45.20 -36.77 -35.80
C ASP A 432 -46.09 -35.58 -35.41
N ASN A 433 -46.94 -35.74 -34.37
CA ASN A 433 -47.82 -34.70 -33.85
C ASN A 433 -47.16 -33.92 -32.69
N ILE A 434 -46.25 -33.00 -33.03
CA ILE A 434 -45.69 -32.06 -32.07
C ILE A 434 -46.75 -31.00 -31.71
N VAL A 435 -47.15 -31.02 -30.44
CA VAL A 435 -48.14 -30.12 -29.83
C VAL A 435 -47.47 -28.81 -29.42
N ALA A 436 -46.31 -28.86 -28.77
CA ALA A 436 -45.57 -27.67 -28.35
C ALA A 436 -44.07 -27.91 -28.40
N THR A 437 -43.28 -26.87 -28.64
CA THR A 437 -41.82 -26.95 -28.61
C THR A 437 -41.19 -25.68 -28.02
N LYS A 438 -40.14 -25.85 -27.20
CA LYS A 438 -39.38 -24.75 -26.59
C LYS A 438 -37.89 -25.11 -26.56
N LYS A 439 -37.05 -24.31 -27.21
CA LYS A 439 -35.60 -24.40 -27.07
C LYS A 439 -35.14 -23.79 -25.76
N VAL A 440 -34.24 -24.48 -25.07
CA VAL A 440 -33.70 -24.08 -23.77
C VAL A 440 -32.19 -24.32 -23.71
N THR A 441 -31.47 -23.49 -22.96
CA THR A 441 -30.02 -23.63 -22.75
C THR A 441 -29.74 -24.20 -21.36
N ILE A 442 -29.03 -25.32 -21.29
CA ILE A 442 -28.71 -26.00 -20.03
C ILE A 442 -27.22 -25.89 -19.78
N ASN A 443 -26.82 -25.10 -18.80
CA ASN A 443 -25.43 -25.04 -18.34
C ASN A 443 -25.27 -26.04 -17.19
N ILE A 444 -24.34 -26.98 -17.32
CA ILE A 444 -23.99 -27.93 -16.26
C ILE A 444 -22.59 -27.59 -15.77
N ASN A 445 -22.44 -27.37 -14.48
CA ASN A 445 -21.14 -27.17 -13.85
C ASN A 445 -20.56 -28.55 -13.49
N GLY A 446 -19.30 -28.78 -13.89
CA GLY A 446 -18.60 -30.05 -13.67
C GLY A 446 -18.08 -30.17 -12.23
N LEU A 447 -17.80 -31.41 -11.84
CA LEU A 447 -17.21 -31.73 -10.54
C LEU A 447 -15.70 -31.47 -10.55
N ILE A 448 -15.20 -30.77 -9.54
CA ILE A 448 -13.77 -30.68 -9.23
C ILE A 448 -13.47 -31.59 -8.04
N SER A 449 -12.39 -32.36 -8.12
CA SER A 449 -11.96 -33.29 -7.07
C SER A 449 -11.48 -32.58 -5.80
N LYS A 450 -11.65 -33.23 -4.64
CA LYS A 450 -11.23 -32.68 -3.33
C LYS A 450 -9.72 -32.42 -3.31
N GLU A 451 -8.95 -33.31 -3.92
CA GLU A 451 -7.49 -33.27 -4.05
C GLU A 451 -7.04 -32.03 -4.85
N THR A 452 -7.79 -31.67 -5.92
CA THR A 452 -7.50 -30.47 -6.71
C THR A 452 -7.77 -29.20 -5.91
N VAL A 453 -8.85 -29.16 -5.13
CA VAL A 453 -9.15 -28.04 -4.23
C VAL A 453 -8.10 -27.90 -3.13
N GLN A 454 -7.72 -29.00 -2.47
CA GLN A 454 -6.66 -29.03 -1.46
C GLN A 454 -5.34 -28.49 -2.01
N LYS A 455 -4.91 -28.99 -3.17
CA LYS A 455 -3.69 -28.52 -3.84
C LYS A 455 -3.77 -27.04 -4.20
N ALA A 456 -4.89 -26.59 -4.74
CA ALA A 456 -5.10 -25.18 -5.11
C ALA A 456 -5.08 -24.24 -3.91
N VAL A 457 -5.69 -24.62 -2.77
CA VAL A 457 -5.63 -23.84 -1.53
C VAL A 457 -4.20 -23.84 -0.96
N ALA A 458 -3.51 -24.99 -0.96
CA ALA A 458 -2.13 -25.07 -0.50
C ALA A 458 -1.18 -24.19 -1.34
N ASP A 459 -1.29 -24.27 -2.66
CA ASP A 459 -0.37 -23.61 -3.61
C ASP A 459 -0.66 -22.12 -3.81
N ASN A 460 -1.94 -21.69 -3.86
CA ASN A 460 -2.31 -20.36 -4.35
C ASN A 460 -2.76 -19.37 -3.27
N VAL A 461 -3.05 -19.83 -2.05
CA VAL A 461 -3.21 -18.95 -0.88
C VAL A 461 -1.84 -18.66 -0.26
N LYS A 462 -1.58 -17.40 0.11
CA LYS A 462 -0.36 -16.92 0.77
C LYS A 462 -0.33 -17.33 2.24
N ASP A 463 0.86 -17.63 2.76
CA ASP A 463 1.03 -18.03 4.16
C ASP A 463 0.93 -16.82 5.12
N SER A 464 1.24 -15.63 4.64
CA SER A 464 1.01 -14.37 5.37
C SER A 464 0.67 -13.22 4.42
N ILE A 465 -0.08 -12.24 4.92
CA ILE A 465 -0.36 -10.97 4.25
C ILE A 465 -0.10 -9.80 5.20
N ASP A 466 0.33 -8.68 4.62
CA ASP A 466 0.51 -7.40 5.30
C ASP A 466 -0.48 -6.41 4.68
N VAL A 467 -1.44 -5.97 5.49
CA VAL A 467 -2.60 -5.21 5.05
C VAL A 467 -2.34 -3.71 5.31
N PRO A 468 -2.24 -2.86 4.27
CA PRO A 468 -1.94 -1.45 4.45
C PRO A 468 -3.06 -0.72 5.21
N ALA A 469 -2.68 0.24 6.06
CA ALA A 469 -3.62 0.96 6.91
C ALA A 469 -4.72 1.70 6.13
N ALA A 470 -4.41 2.18 4.91
CA ALA A 470 -5.37 2.84 4.02
C ALA A 470 -6.61 1.98 3.68
N TYR A 471 -6.51 0.64 3.68
CA TYR A 471 -7.66 -0.24 3.47
C TYR A 471 -8.68 -0.14 4.62
N LEU A 472 -8.24 0.19 5.84
CA LEU A 472 -9.11 0.29 7.02
C LEU A 472 -9.80 1.67 7.15
N GLU A 473 -9.22 2.70 6.52
CA GLU A 473 -9.71 4.08 6.56
C GLU A 473 -11.09 4.21 5.91
N LYS A 474 -11.28 3.58 4.75
CA LYS A 474 -12.54 3.61 3.98
C LYS A 474 -13.38 2.34 4.10
N ALA A 475 -12.92 1.34 4.87
CA ALA A 475 -13.59 0.07 5.07
C ALA A 475 -15.05 0.25 5.54
N LYS A 476 -15.99 -0.31 4.78
CA LYS A 476 -17.40 -0.46 5.18
C LYS A 476 -17.65 -1.90 5.61
N GLY A 477 -18.38 -2.08 6.70
CA GLY A 477 -18.82 -3.41 7.13
C GLY A 477 -19.91 -4.00 6.23
N GLU A 478 -20.78 -3.13 5.71
CA GLU A 478 -21.78 -3.49 4.71
C GLU A 478 -21.16 -3.57 3.31
N GLY A 479 -21.58 -4.55 2.52
CA GLY A 479 -21.04 -4.81 1.18
C GLY A 479 -20.01 -5.95 1.13
N PRO A 480 -19.34 -6.14 -0.02
CA PRO A 480 -18.47 -7.29 -0.26
C PRO A 480 -17.11 -7.21 0.47
N PHE A 481 -16.78 -6.09 1.12
CA PHE A 481 -15.44 -5.83 1.67
C PHE A 481 -15.02 -6.78 2.80
N THR A 482 -15.99 -7.37 3.51
CA THR A 482 -15.78 -8.42 4.53
C THR A 482 -16.18 -9.82 4.06
N ALA A 483 -16.56 -9.99 2.79
CA ALA A 483 -17.13 -11.24 2.26
C ALA A 483 -16.22 -12.45 2.53
N GLY A 484 -16.80 -13.55 3.03
CA GLY A 484 -16.09 -14.77 3.37
C GLY A 484 -15.20 -14.68 4.62
N VAL A 485 -15.19 -13.57 5.36
CA VAL A 485 -14.45 -13.45 6.64
C VAL A 485 -15.41 -13.70 7.80
N ASN A 486 -15.06 -14.67 8.65
CA ASN A 486 -15.87 -15.26 9.73
C ASN A 486 -17.22 -15.87 9.33
N HIS A 487 -17.74 -15.60 8.12
CA HIS A 487 -18.95 -16.22 7.57
C HIS A 487 -18.63 -17.10 6.35
N VAL A 488 -19.50 -18.07 6.10
CA VAL A 488 -19.36 -19.04 5.00
C VAL A 488 -20.06 -18.52 3.74
N ILE A 489 -19.36 -18.51 2.61
CA ILE A 489 -19.89 -18.11 1.29
C ILE A 489 -19.67 -19.20 0.23
N PRO A 490 -20.40 -19.21 -0.89
CA PRO A 490 -20.07 -20.05 -2.05
C PRO A 490 -18.64 -19.81 -2.53
N TYR A 491 -17.91 -20.88 -2.84
CA TYR A 491 -16.48 -20.83 -3.18
C TYR A 491 -16.21 -19.99 -4.45
N GLU A 492 -17.13 -19.97 -5.41
CA GLU A 492 -17.07 -19.15 -6.62
C GLU A 492 -17.14 -17.64 -6.39
N LEU A 493 -17.54 -17.19 -5.18
CA LEU A 493 -17.56 -15.78 -4.79
C LEU A 493 -16.31 -15.35 -4.00
N PHE A 494 -15.39 -16.29 -3.74
CA PHE A 494 -14.18 -16.00 -2.98
C PHE A 494 -13.29 -14.97 -3.70
N ALA A 495 -12.66 -14.09 -2.91
CA ALA A 495 -11.75 -13.07 -3.41
C ALA A 495 -12.34 -12.21 -4.55
N GLY A 496 -13.63 -11.86 -4.45
CA GLY A 496 -14.15 -10.59 -4.99
C GLY A 496 -13.59 -9.40 -4.21
N ASP A 497 -14.34 -8.32 -4.01
CA ASP A 497 -13.83 -7.13 -3.29
C ASP A 497 -13.58 -7.30 -1.78
N GLY A 498 -13.58 -8.52 -1.24
CA GLY A 498 -13.25 -8.78 0.15
C GLY A 498 -11.77 -8.52 0.46
N MET A 499 -11.48 -7.50 1.27
CA MET A 499 -10.14 -7.01 1.66
C MET A 499 -9.14 -8.13 1.95
N LEU A 500 -9.46 -8.98 2.93
CA LEU A 500 -8.57 -10.05 3.38
C LEU A 500 -8.59 -11.23 2.39
N THR A 501 -9.77 -11.67 1.96
CA THR A 501 -9.92 -12.79 1.02
C THR A 501 -9.17 -12.57 -0.28
N ARG A 502 -9.19 -11.34 -0.81
CA ARG A 502 -8.46 -10.97 -2.02
C ARG A 502 -6.97 -11.04 -1.80
N LEU A 503 -6.48 -10.32 -0.79
CA LEU A 503 -5.04 -10.18 -0.56
C LEU A 503 -4.38 -11.52 -0.24
N LEU A 504 -5.12 -12.48 0.35
CA LEU A 504 -4.68 -13.84 0.62
C LEU A 504 -4.33 -14.66 -0.63
N LEU A 505 -4.74 -14.27 -1.85
CA LEU A 505 -4.37 -15.00 -3.08
C LEU A 505 -3.09 -14.49 -3.73
N LYS A 506 -2.25 -15.39 -4.23
CA LYS A 506 -1.10 -15.06 -5.11
C LYS A 506 -1.51 -14.34 -6.40
N ALA A 507 -2.72 -14.60 -6.89
CA ALA A 507 -3.28 -13.90 -8.05
C ALA A 507 -3.60 -12.41 -7.79
N SER A 508 -3.70 -11.97 -6.53
CA SER A 508 -4.10 -10.59 -6.20
C SER A 508 -3.09 -9.54 -6.63
N ASP A 509 -1.81 -9.91 -6.74
CA ASP A 509 -0.68 -8.98 -6.89
C ASP A 509 -0.70 -8.22 -8.23
N LYS A 510 -1.56 -8.64 -9.17
CA LYS A 510 -1.79 -8.00 -10.47
C LYS A 510 -3.26 -7.61 -10.70
N ALA A 511 -4.13 -7.77 -9.70
CA ALA A 511 -5.57 -7.61 -9.85
C ALA A 511 -6.06 -6.22 -9.38
N PRO A 512 -7.04 -5.59 -10.07
CA PRO A 512 -7.61 -4.30 -9.67
C PRO A 512 -8.40 -4.46 -8.37
N TRP A 513 -8.21 -3.60 -7.37
CA TRP A 513 -8.79 -3.73 -6.02
C TRP A 513 -9.81 -2.61 -5.70
N SER A 514 -10.54 -2.77 -4.61
CA SER A 514 -11.48 -1.79 -4.06
C SER A 514 -11.13 -1.48 -2.62
N ASP A 515 -11.26 -0.21 -2.23
CA ASP A 515 -10.95 0.30 -0.89
C ASP A 515 -12.11 0.22 0.11
N ASN A 516 -13.33 -0.02 -0.39
CA ASN A 516 -14.55 -0.06 0.41
C ASN A 516 -15.59 -1.12 -0.05
N GLY A 517 -15.35 -1.80 -1.17
CA GLY A 517 -16.25 -2.81 -1.76
C GLY A 517 -17.16 -2.31 -2.89
N ASP A 518 -17.15 -1.01 -3.22
CA ASP A 518 -18.09 -0.42 -4.18
C ASP A 518 -17.73 -0.73 -5.66
N ALA A 519 -16.50 -1.15 -5.97
CA ALA A 519 -16.01 -1.31 -7.35
C ALA A 519 -16.56 -2.55 -8.09
N LYS A 520 -17.04 -3.57 -7.35
CA LYS A 520 -17.60 -4.84 -7.86
C LYS A 520 -16.64 -5.58 -8.80
N ASN A 521 -15.36 -5.69 -8.41
CA ASN A 521 -14.37 -6.47 -9.14
C ASN A 521 -14.74 -7.96 -9.18
N PRO A 522 -14.38 -8.69 -10.25
CA PRO A 522 -14.64 -10.13 -10.35
C PRO A 522 -13.89 -10.93 -9.27
N ALA A 523 -14.52 -12.03 -8.85
CA ALA A 523 -13.96 -13.01 -7.94
C ALA A 523 -12.68 -13.66 -8.50
N LEU A 524 -11.75 -14.02 -7.62
CA LEU A 524 -10.51 -14.72 -7.95
C LEU A 524 -10.54 -16.13 -7.34
N SER A 525 -10.37 -17.15 -8.17
CA SER A 525 -10.37 -18.54 -7.68
C SER A 525 -8.94 -19.03 -7.38
N PRO A 526 -8.70 -19.76 -6.27
CA PRO A 526 -7.47 -20.52 -6.06
C PRO A 526 -7.24 -21.57 -7.15
N LEU A 527 -8.29 -22.00 -7.85
CA LEU A 527 -8.22 -22.95 -8.96
C LEU A 527 -7.72 -22.31 -10.28
N GLY A 528 -7.55 -20.98 -10.31
CA GLY A 528 -7.20 -20.23 -11.51
C GLY A 528 -8.40 -19.74 -12.32
N GLU A 529 -8.13 -19.12 -13.47
CA GLU A 529 -9.15 -18.58 -14.36
C GLU A 529 -9.98 -19.68 -15.04
N ASN A 530 -11.23 -19.37 -15.37
CA ASN A 530 -12.18 -20.22 -16.11
C ASN A 530 -12.64 -21.52 -15.40
N VAL A 531 -12.18 -21.82 -14.19
CA VAL A 531 -12.66 -22.98 -13.41
C VAL A 531 -13.98 -22.68 -12.70
N LYS A 532 -15.11 -23.09 -13.28
CA LYS A 532 -16.43 -23.00 -12.62
C LYS A 532 -16.62 -24.16 -11.64
N THR A 533 -16.89 -23.83 -10.38
CA THR A 533 -17.16 -24.76 -9.26
C THR A 533 -18.54 -24.52 -8.63
N LYS A 534 -19.45 -23.89 -9.38
CA LYS A 534 -20.69 -23.28 -8.86
C LYS A 534 -21.47 -24.23 -7.95
N GLY A 535 -21.59 -23.85 -6.68
CA GLY A 535 -22.32 -24.59 -5.65
C GLY A 535 -21.73 -25.95 -5.24
N GLN A 536 -20.53 -26.37 -5.67
CA GLN A 536 -19.92 -27.61 -5.16
C GLN A 536 -19.29 -27.42 -3.78
N TYR A 537 -18.68 -26.26 -3.55
CA TYR A 537 -17.88 -25.97 -2.36
C TYR A 537 -18.24 -24.62 -1.77
N PHE A 538 -17.96 -24.47 -0.47
CA PHE A 538 -18.13 -23.24 0.28
C PHE A 538 -16.84 -22.85 0.99
N TYR A 539 -16.69 -21.59 1.37
CA TYR A 539 -15.42 -21.00 1.79
C TYR A 539 -15.59 -20.08 3.01
N GLN A 540 -14.60 -20.04 3.91
CA GLN A 540 -14.50 -19.11 5.03
C GLN A 540 -13.02 -18.82 5.40
N VAL A 541 -12.67 -17.56 5.67
CA VAL A 541 -11.51 -17.17 6.51
C VAL A 541 -12.02 -17.06 7.96
N ALA A 542 -11.79 -18.06 8.78
CA ALA A 542 -12.04 -17.97 10.21
C ALA A 542 -10.88 -17.21 10.88
N LEU A 543 -11.15 -16.05 11.48
CA LEU A 543 -10.16 -15.30 12.27
C LEU A 543 -10.15 -15.79 13.71
N ASP A 544 -8.97 -15.87 14.32
CA ASP A 544 -8.80 -16.27 15.72
C ASP A 544 -8.83 -15.05 16.68
N GLY A 545 -8.92 -15.33 17.98
CA GLY A 545 -8.77 -14.31 19.03
C GLY A 545 -9.97 -13.36 19.16
N ASN A 546 -9.72 -12.09 19.49
CA ASN A 546 -10.79 -11.13 19.84
C ASN A 546 -11.67 -10.70 18.66
N VAL A 547 -11.28 -11.03 17.43
CA VAL A 547 -12.04 -10.81 16.19
C VAL A 547 -12.82 -12.05 15.73
N ALA A 548 -12.66 -13.20 16.39
CA ALA A 548 -13.37 -14.43 16.06
C ALA A 548 -14.90 -14.23 16.10
N GLY A 549 -15.60 -14.77 15.10
CA GLY A 549 -17.05 -14.68 14.97
C GLY A 549 -17.62 -13.27 14.72
N LYS A 550 -16.79 -12.22 14.64
CA LYS A 550 -17.26 -10.88 14.27
C LYS A 550 -17.37 -10.75 12.76
N GLU A 551 -18.50 -10.26 12.28
CA GLU A 551 -18.78 -10.05 10.87
C GLU A 551 -19.02 -8.56 10.57
N LYS A 552 -18.95 -8.20 9.29
CA LYS A 552 -19.38 -6.90 8.76
C LYS A 552 -18.78 -5.74 9.57
N GLN A 553 -19.60 -4.80 10.04
CA GLN A 553 -19.15 -3.58 10.69
C GLN A 553 -18.46 -3.86 12.04
N ALA A 554 -18.96 -4.83 12.82
CA ALA A 554 -18.37 -5.21 14.10
C ALA A 554 -16.92 -5.74 13.95
N LEU A 555 -16.61 -6.38 12.82
CA LEU A 555 -15.24 -6.81 12.52
C LEU A 555 -14.33 -5.62 12.21
N ILE A 556 -14.78 -4.72 11.33
CA ILE A 556 -14.01 -3.54 10.92
C ILE A 556 -13.76 -2.60 12.12
N ASP A 557 -14.76 -2.38 12.96
CA ASP A 557 -14.62 -1.54 14.15
C ASP A 557 -13.70 -2.18 15.21
N GLN A 558 -13.70 -3.51 15.33
CA GLN A 558 -12.72 -4.21 16.17
C GLN A 558 -11.29 -4.06 15.63
N PHE A 559 -11.09 -4.11 14.30
CA PHE A 559 -9.78 -3.83 13.70
C PHE A 559 -9.32 -2.38 13.95
N ARG A 560 -10.22 -1.40 13.84
CA ARG A 560 -9.92 0.00 14.18
C ARG A 560 -9.54 0.18 15.65
N ALA A 561 -10.29 -0.44 16.56
CA ALA A 561 -10.04 -0.36 18.00
C ALA A 561 -8.74 -1.09 18.42
N ASN A 562 -8.40 -2.20 17.76
CA ASN A 562 -7.19 -2.98 18.03
C ASN A 562 -5.90 -2.29 17.52
N GLY A 563 -5.98 -1.46 16.48
CA GLY A 563 -4.81 -0.81 15.88
C GLY A 563 -3.88 -1.78 15.12
N THR A 564 -2.58 -1.47 15.07
CA THR A 564 -1.59 -2.32 14.38
C THR A 564 -1.39 -3.64 15.12
N GLN A 565 -1.92 -4.73 14.58
CA GLN A 565 -1.91 -6.05 15.22
C GLN A 565 -1.79 -7.20 14.21
N THR A 566 -1.22 -8.31 14.66
CA THR A 566 -1.13 -9.57 13.92
C THR A 566 -2.22 -10.55 14.38
N TYR A 567 -2.92 -11.15 13.42
CA TYR A 567 -3.97 -12.14 13.65
C TYR A 567 -3.57 -13.48 13.02
N SER A 568 -3.92 -14.58 13.69
CA SER A 568 -3.98 -15.89 13.06
C SER A 568 -5.35 -16.08 12.43
N ALA A 569 -5.38 -16.75 11.29
CA ALA A 569 -6.61 -17.14 10.63
C ALA A 569 -6.47 -18.52 9.99
N THR A 570 -7.59 -19.21 9.83
CA THR A 570 -7.67 -20.47 9.10
C THR A 570 -8.62 -20.30 7.91
N VAL A 571 -8.08 -20.52 6.71
CA VAL A 571 -8.83 -20.65 5.46
C VAL A 571 -9.42 -22.05 5.42
N ASN A 572 -10.74 -22.16 5.45
CA ASN A 572 -11.48 -23.41 5.36
C ASN A 572 -12.30 -23.48 4.07
N VAL A 573 -12.31 -24.65 3.44
CA VAL A 573 -13.22 -25.01 2.35
C VAL A 573 -14.09 -26.17 2.80
N TYR A 574 -15.40 -26.03 2.66
CA TYR A 574 -16.41 -27.02 3.06
C TYR A 574 -17.08 -27.64 1.84
N GLY A 575 -17.53 -28.89 1.97
CA GLY A 575 -18.36 -29.56 0.96
C GLY A 575 -19.79 -29.02 0.90
N ASN A 576 -20.57 -29.53 -0.04
CA ASN A 576 -22.01 -29.27 -0.14
C ASN A 576 -22.82 -30.39 0.51
N LYS A 577 -23.82 -30.01 1.30
CA LYS A 577 -24.92 -30.86 1.72
C LYS A 577 -26.23 -30.10 1.47
N ASP A 578 -27.01 -30.64 0.54
CA ASP A 578 -28.37 -30.19 0.23
C ASP A 578 -28.44 -28.69 -0.11
N GLY A 579 -27.50 -28.24 -0.95
CA GLY A 579 -27.39 -26.85 -1.42
C GLY A 579 -26.76 -25.88 -0.41
N LYS A 580 -26.32 -26.39 0.75
CA LYS A 580 -25.75 -25.61 1.87
C LYS A 580 -24.33 -26.08 2.20
N PRO A 581 -23.52 -25.29 2.91
CA PRO A 581 -22.23 -25.74 3.42
C PRO A 581 -22.38 -26.89 4.41
N ASP A 582 -21.66 -27.98 4.17
CA ASP A 582 -21.52 -29.10 5.08
C ASP A 582 -20.33 -28.86 6.01
N LEU A 583 -20.59 -28.24 7.16
CA LEU A 583 -19.53 -27.78 8.08
C LEU A 583 -18.71 -28.93 8.68
N ASP A 584 -19.26 -30.14 8.73
CA ASP A 584 -18.58 -31.35 9.18
C ASP A 584 -17.63 -31.93 8.10
N ASN A 585 -17.77 -31.52 6.83
CA ASN A 585 -17.04 -32.01 5.67
C ASN A 585 -16.04 -30.96 5.18
N ILE A 586 -14.99 -30.72 5.98
CA ILE A 586 -13.87 -29.85 5.61
C ILE A 586 -13.05 -30.52 4.49
N VAL A 587 -13.07 -29.90 3.32
CA VAL A 587 -12.38 -30.36 2.10
C VAL A 587 -10.92 -29.93 2.11
N ALA A 588 -10.65 -28.68 2.48
CA ALA A 588 -9.31 -28.11 2.55
C ALA A 588 -9.19 -27.12 3.70
N THR A 589 -8.00 -27.02 4.28
CA THR A 589 -7.69 -26.07 5.35
C THR A 589 -6.28 -25.50 5.17
N LYS A 590 -6.07 -24.22 5.44
CA LYS A 590 -4.75 -23.58 5.46
C LYS A 590 -4.68 -22.47 6.51
N LYS A 591 -3.68 -22.53 7.40
CA LYS A 591 -3.39 -21.45 8.34
C LYS A 591 -2.64 -20.32 7.66
N VAL A 592 -3.02 -19.09 7.98
CA VAL A 592 -2.44 -17.86 7.42
C VAL A 592 -2.28 -16.79 8.50
N THR A 593 -1.25 -15.94 8.36
CA THR A 593 -0.98 -14.84 9.28
C THR A 593 -1.35 -13.50 8.64
N ILE A 594 -2.24 -12.74 9.28
CA ILE A 594 -2.77 -11.47 8.77
C ILE A 594 -2.25 -10.32 9.64
N ASN A 595 -1.34 -9.51 9.11
CA ASN A 595 -0.86 -8.30 9.78
C ASN A 595 -1.71 -7.11 9.33
N ILE A 596 -2.46 -6.49 10.23
CA ILE A 596 -3.24 -5.28 9.92
C ILE A 596 -2.51 -4.09 10.49
N ASN A 597 -2.21 -3.11 9.63
CA ASN A 597 -1.61 -1.85 10.05
C ASN A 597 -2.72 -0.89 10.50
N GLY A 598 -2.57 -0.31 11.69
CA GLY A 598 -3.52 0.62 12.29
C GLY A 598 -3.47 2.01 11.67
N LEU A 599 -4.59 2.72 11.80
CA LEU A 599 -4.72 4.11 11.40
C LEU A 599 -4.04 5.04 12.41
N ILE A 600 -3.38 6.06 11.91
CA ILE A 600 -2.88 7.21 12.66
C ILE A 600 -3.72 8.42 12.26
N SER A 601 -3.94 9.34 13.19
CA SER A 601 -4.72 10.57 12.91
C SER A 601 -3.88 11.62 12.17
N LYS A 602 -4.53 12.46 11.36
CA LYS A 602 -3.86 13.53 10.62
C LYS A 602 -3.17 14.52 11.57
N GLU A 603 -3.80 14.80 12.71
CA GLU A 603 -3.32 15.69 13.77
C GLU A 603 -2.04 15.14 14.43
N THR A 604 -1.98 13.81 14.62
CA THR A 604 -0.78 13.13 15.15
C THR A 604 0.40 13.30 14.19
N VAL A 605 0.17 13.12 12.88
CA VAL A 605 1.18 13.32 11.84
C VAL A 605 1.62 14.78 11.74
N GLN A 606 0.67 15.72 11.76
CA GLN A 606 0.96 17.16 11.76
C GLN A 606 1.84 17.56 12.95
N LYS A 607 1.46 17.14 14.16
CA LYS A 607 2.24 17.40 15.38
C LYS A 607 3.64 16.78 15.30
N ALA A 608 3.75 15.53 14.84
CA ALA A 608 5.04 14.85 14.67
C ALA A 608 5.96 15.54 13.66
N VAL A 609 5.43 16.02 12.53
CA VAL A 609 6.19 16.80 11.54
C VAL A 609 6.61 18.16 12.10
N ALA A 610 5.70 18.86 12.80
CA ALA A 610 6.01 20.15 13.43
C ALA A 610 7.12 20.02 14.49
N ASP A 611 6.99 19.03 15.38
CA ASP A 611 7.86 18.84 16.54
C ASP A 611 9.21 18.20 16.22
N ASN A 612 9.25 17.19 15.32
CA ASN A 612 10.42 16.32 15.19
C ASN A 612 11.27 16.56 13.93
N VAL A 613 10.78 17.32 12.95
CA VAL A 613 11.60 17.84 11.84
C VAL A 613 12.29 19.14 12.28
N LYS A 614 13.58 19.28 11.97
CA LYS A 614 14.41 20.46 12.25
C LYS A 614 14.07 21.60 11.29
N ASP A 615 14.13 22.84 11.77
CA ASP A 615 13.83 24.03 10.96
C ASP A 615 14.97 24.39 9.99
N SER A 616 16.21 24.01 10.33
CA SER A 616 17.35 24.07 9.42
C SER A 616 18.32 22.93 9.66
N ILE A 617 19.03 22.54 8.61
CA ILE A 617 20.16 21.61 8.65
C ILE A 617 21.36 22.20 7.93
N ASP A 618 22.55 21.76 8.34
CA ASP A 618 23.83 22.11 7.75
C ASP A 618 24.53 20.82 7.36
N VAL A 619 24.63 20.58 6.05
CA VAL A 619 25.10 19.33 5.46
C VAL A 619 26.61 19.44 5.23
N PRO A 620 27.44 18.59 5.87
CA PRO A 620 28.88 18.60 5.68
C PRO A 620 29.26 18.28 4.24
N ALA A 621 30.33 18.90 3.73
CA ALA A 621 30.77 18.71 2.36
C ALA A 621 31.13 17.25 2.03
N ALA A 622 31.62 16.48 3.01
CA ALA A 622 31.92 15.06 2.89
C ALA A 622 30.71 14.20 2.44
N TYR A 623 29.47 14.60 2.76
CA TYR A 623 28.27 13.89 2.30
C TYR A 623 28.08 13.99 0.77
N LEU A 624 28.61 15.03 0.13
CA LEU A 624 28.49 15.26 -1.32
C LEU A 624 29.61 14.59 -2.14
N GLU A 625 30.75 14.31 -1.50
CA GLU A 625 31.93 13.68 -2.12
C GLU A 625 31.60 12.26 -2.59
N LYS A 626 31.05 11.44 -1.69
CA LYS A 626 30.67 10.05 -1.95
C LYS A 626 29.22 9.86 -2.39
N ALA A 627 28.43 10.93 -2.45
CA ALA A 627 27.02 10.89 -2.84
C ALA A 627 26.80 10.16 -4.17
N LYS A 628 25.96 9.12 -4.12
CA LYS A 628 25.43 8.44 -5.30
C LYS A 628 23.99 8.91 -5.54
N GLY A 629 23.64 9.17 -6.79
CA GLY A 629 22.27 9.48 -7.18
C GLY A 629 21.35 8.26 -7.14
N GLU A 630 21.88 7.08 -7.41
CA GLU A 630 21.15 5.81 -7.35
C GLU A 630 21.14 5.24 -5.92
N GLY A 631 20.05 4.57 -5.56
CA GLY A 631 19.87 3.96 -4.23
C GLY A 631 19.13 4.87 -3.23
N PRO A 632 19.19 4.55 -1.92
CA PRO A 632 18.39 5.21 -0.90
C PRO A 632 18.88 6.63 -0.54
N PHE A 633 20.06 7.05 -1.01
CA PHE A 633 20.70 8.28 -0.55
C PHE A 633 19.97 9.57 -0.92
N THR A 634 19.20 9.56 -2.01
CA THR A 634 18.32 10.67 -2.40
C THR A 634 16.84 10.40 -2.08
N ALA A 635 16.52 9.29 -1.41
CA ALA A 635 15.15 8.84 -1.19
C ALA A 635 14.26 9.89 -0.49
N GLY A 636 13.10 10.18 -1.09
CA GLY A 636 12.16 11.17 -0.62
C GLY A 636 12.54 12.63 -0.94
N VAL A 637 13.63 12.90 -1.66
CA VAL A 637 13.99 14.26 -2.09
C VAL A 637 13.50 14.50 -3.52
N ASN A 638 12.70 15.54 -3.71
CA ASN A 638 11.93 15.89 -4.92
C ASN A 638 10.95 14.81 -5.44
N HIS A 639 11.01 13.57 -4.97
CA HIS A 639 10.06 12.50 -5.29
C HIS A 639 9.31 12.03 -4.05
N VAL A 640 8.11 11.50 -4.27
CA VAL A 640 7.22 11.03 -3.21
C VAL A 640 7.49 9.56 -2.90
N ILE A 641 7.69 9.22 -1.63
CA ILE A 641 7.92 7.86 -1.12
C ILE A 641 6.89 7.48 -0.04
N PRO A 642 6.65 6.18 0.25
CA PRO A 642 5.90 5.76 1.43
C PRO A 642 6.50 6.35 2.71
N TYR A 643 5.66 6.82 3.63
CA TYR A 643 6.09 7.53 4.84
C TYR A 643 6.99 6.67 5.73
N GLU A 644 6.73 5.36 5.81
CA GLU A 644 7.54 4.39 6.56
C GLU A 644 8.99 4.20 6.03
N LEU A 645 9.29 4.68 4.82
CA LEU A 645 10.64 4.66 4.24
C LEU A 645 11.39 5.99 4.44
N PHE A 646 10.75 6.99 5.05
CA PHE A 646 11.36 8.28 5.29
C PHE A 646 12.57 8.18 6.23
N ALA A 647 13.59 9.01 6.00
CA ALA A 647 14.79 9.07 6.82
C ALA A 647 15.47 7.69 7.07
N GLY A 648 15.46 6.81 6.05
CA GLY A 648 16.46 5.75 5.89
C GLY A 648 17.86 6.35 5.68
N ASP A 649 18.70 5.82 4.80
CA ASP A 649 20.00 6.42 4.51
C ASP A 649 19.97 7.67 3.60
N GLY A 650 18.88 8.45 3.63
CA GLY A 650 18.76 9.63 2.79
C GLY A 650 19.57 10.83 3.31
N MET A 651 20.45 11.38 2.48
CA MET A 651 21.37 12.50 2.75
C MET A 651 20.72 13.67 3.51
N LEU A 652 19.55 14.10 3.01
CA LEU A 652 18.80 15.23 3.57
C LEU A 652 17.68 14.76 4.49
N THR A 653 16.95 13.70 4.09
CA THR A 653 15.78 13.21 4.83
C THR A 653 16.12 12.70 6.22
N ARG A 654 17.26 12.00 6.39
CA ARG A 654 17.81 11.61 7.70
C ARG A 654 18.10 12.83 8.55
N LEU A 655 18.94 13.73 8.03
CA LEU A 655 19.49 14.84 8.80
C LEU A 655 18.40 15.82 9.27
N LEU A 656 17.30 15.94 8.51
CA LEU A 656 16.12 16.74 8.84
C LEU A 656 15.38 16.28 10.11
N LEU A 657 15.57 15.06 10.63
CA LEU A 657 14.94 14.64 11.89
C LEU A 657 15.81 14.91 13.11
N LYS A 658 15.20 15.39 14.21
CA LYS A 658 15.85 15.52 15.53
C LYS A 658 16.39 14.18 16.06
N ALA A 659 15.73 13.07 15.70
CA ALA A 659 16.20 11.71 16.05
C ALA A 659 17.54 11.32 15.38
N SER A 660 17.96 12.00 14.30
CA SER A 660 19.20 11.66 13.60
C SER A 660 20.47 11.94 14.39
N ASP A 661 20.43 12.84 15.39
CA ASP A 661 21.61 13.31 16.13
C ASP A 661 22.30 12.21 16.96
N LYS A 662 21.62 11.07 17.16
CA LYS A 662 22.14 9.87 17.85
C LYS A 662 22.07 8.60 16.99
N ALA A 663 21.61 8.70 15.75
CA ALA A 663 21.42 7.55 14.88
C ALA A 663 22.72 7.19 14.12
N PRO A 664 22.92 5.91 13.74
CA PRO A 664 23.92 5.58 12.74
C PRO A 664 23.59 6.27 11.41
N TRP A 665 24.58 6.46 10.56
CA TRP A 665 24.44 7.17 9.29
C TRP A 665 25.23 6.49 8.17
N SER A 666 25.02 6.95 6.94
CA SER A 666 25.67 6.46 5.72
C SER A 666 26.08 7.66 4.88
N ASP A 667 27.25 7.58 4.23
CA ASP A 667 27.81 8.64 3.39
C ASP A 667 27.34 8.58 1.93
N ASN A 668 26.75 7.45 1.51
CA ASN A 668 26.40 7.19 0.12
C ASN A 668 25.14 6.30 -0.09
N GLY A 669 24.52 5.81 0.99
CA GLY A 669 23.35 4.93 0.95
C GLY A 669 23.61 3.42 1.06
N ASP A 670 24.86 2.97 1.04
CA ASP A 670 25.20 1.54 0.96
C ASP A 670 24.95 0.78 2.29
N ALA A 671 24.96 1.48 3.44
CA ALA A 671 24.85 0.85 4.77
C ALA A 671 23.46 0.28 5.08
N LYS A 672 22.41 0.81 4.42
CA LYS A 672 20.99 0.45 4.57
C LYS A 672 20.49 0.53 6.01
N ASN A 673 20.84 1.59 6.74
CA ASN A 673 20.33 1.81 8.09
C ASN A 673 18.77 1.91 8.08
N PRO A 674 18.09 1.44 9.15
CA PRO A 674 16.63 1.51 9.24
C PRO A 674 16.11 2.96 9.19
N ALA A 675 14.90 3.11 8.64
CA ALA A 675 14.18 4.38 8.59
C ALA A 675 13.92 4.97 9.98
N LEU A 676 14.00 6.29 10.08
CA LEU A 676 13.63 7.05 11.28
C LEU A 676 12.24 7.65 11.11
N SER A 677 11.31 7.32 11.99
CA SER A 677 9.95 7.87 11.91
C SER A 677 9.87 9.23 12.63
N PRO A 678 9.27 10.27 12.03
CA PRO A 678 8.91 11.50 12.74
C PRO A 678 7.93 11.24 13.89
N LEU A 679 7.17 10.13 13.85
CA LEU A 679 6.23 9.71 14.90
C LEU A 679 6.94 9.05 16.11
N GLY A 680 8.26 8.83 16.04
CA GLY A 680 9.05 8.20 17.09
C GLY A 680 9.15 6.68 16.96
N GLU A 681 9.86 6.07 17.92
CA GLU A 681 10.01 4.62 18.01
C GLU A 681 8.67 3.95 18.37
N ASN A 682 8.48 2.70 17.92
CA ASN A 682 7.29 1.85 18.10
C ASN A 682 6.06 2.19 17.23
N VAL A 683 6.03 3.33 16.53
CA VAL A 683 4.89 3.67 15.66
C VAL A 683 4.99 2.96 14.30
N LYS A 684 4.42 1.75 14.25
CA LYS A 684 4.29 0.92 13.05
C LYS A 684 2.96 1.21 12.34
N THR A 685 2.94 2.19 11.45
CA THR A 685 1.92 2.26 10.38
C THR A 685 2.62 2.11 9.03
N LYS A 686 1.87 1.63 8.04
CA LYS A 686 2.41 1.35 6.70
C LYS A 686 1.38 1.67 5.64
N GLY A 687 1.80 2.43 4.63
CA GLY A 687 0.98 2.76 3.46
C GLY A 687 -0.23 3.67 3.73
N GLN A 688 -0.38 4.28 4.91
CA GLN A 688 -1.42 5.30 5.13
C GLN A 688 -1.04 6.66 4.51
N TYR A 689 0.26 6.98 4.54
CA TYR A 689 0.78 8.28 4.17
C TYR A 689 2.02 8.16 3.27
N PHE A 690 2.30 9.23 2.54
CA PHE A 690 3.48 9.37 1.70
C PHE A 690 4.21 10.67 2.03
N TYR A 691 5.49 10.78 1.68
CA TYR A 691 6.37 11.88 2.10
C TYR A 691 7.21 12.39 0.92
N GLN A 692 7.45 13.71 0.88
CA GLN A 692 8.43 14.36 -0.01
C GLN A 692 9.15 15.50 0.72
N VAL A 693 10.44 15.69 0.44
CA VAL A 693 11.18 16.96 0.64
C VAL A 693 11.28 17.62 -0.73
N ALA A 694 10.38 18.56 -1.01
CA ALA A 694 10.43 19.37 -2.22
C ALA A 694 11.48 20.48 -2.05
N LEU A 695 12.50 20.50 -2.89
CA LEU A 695 13.51 21.57 -2.91
C LEU A 695 13.07 22.70 -3.85
N ASP A 696 13.34 23.94 -3.47
CA ASP A 696 13.02 25.11 -4.29
C ASP A 696 14.17 25.51 -5.24
N GLY A 697 13.91 26.44 -6.17
CA GLY A 697 14.93 27.06 -7.00
C GLY A 697 15.55 26.13 -8.06
N ASN A 698 16.85 26.27 -8.34
CA ASN A 698 17.49 25.57 -9.47
C ASN A 698 17.66 24.04 -9.27
N VAL A 699 17.37 23.52 -8.08
CA VAL A 699 17.35 22.09 -7.75
C VAL A 699 15.94 21.49 -7.74
N ALA A 700 14.89 22.31 -7.91
CA ALA A 700 13.51 21.84 -7.91
C ALA A 700 13.27 20.78 -9.00
N GLY A 701 12.54 19.72 -8.64
CA GLY A 701 12.21 18.60 -9.52
C GLY A 701 13.40 17.75 -10.00
N LYS A 702 14.64 18.05 -9.61
CA LYS A 702 15.79 17.19 -9.92
C LYS A 702 15.84 16.02 -8.95
N GLU A 703 15.96 14.81 -9.48
CA GLU A 703 16.08 13.58 -8.70
C GLU A 703 17.43 12.91 -8.92
N LYS A 704 17.79 11.99 -8.01
CA LYS A 704 18.91 11.06 -8.18
C LYS A 704 20.21 11.78 -8.56
N GLN A 705 20.88 11.34 -9.61
CA GLN A 705 22.21 11.84 -9.97
C GLN A 705 22.17 13.31 -10.43
N ALA A 706 21.11 13.72 -11.14
CA ALA A 706 20.94 15.11 -11.57
C ALA A 706 20.83 16.10 -10.39
N LEU A 707 20.27 15.65 -9.26
CA LEU A 707 20.22 16.46 -8.04
C LEU A 707 21.62 16.62 -7.42
N ILE A 708 22.33 15.51 -7.26
CA ILE A 708 23.67 15.48 -6.66
C ILE A 708 24.66 16.29 -7.50
N ASP A 709 24.60 16.18 -8.83
CA ASP A 709 25.48 16.95 -9.73
C ASP A 709 25.15 18.44 -9.72
N GLN A 710 23.86 18.81 -9.57
CA GLN A 710 23.48 20.21 -9.38
C GLN A 710 24.00 20.78 -8.05
N PHE A 711 23.99 20.00 -6.96
CA PHE A 711 24.62 20.42 -5.70
C PHE A 711 26.14 20.58 -5.84
N ARG A 712 26.83 19.68 -6.55
CA ARG A 712 28.27 19.80 -6.84
C ARG A 712 28.59 21.05 -7.66
N ALA A 713 27.80 21.32 -8.70
CA ALA A 713 27.97 22.49 -9.56
C ALA A 713 27.64 23.82 -8.86
N ASN A 714 26.67 23.82 -7.94
CA ASN A 714 26.26 25.01 -7.18
C ASN A 714 27.28 25.41 -6.09
N GLY A 715 28.06 24.48 -5.56
CA GLY A 715 29.01 24.75 -4.46
C GLY A 715 28.33 25.00 -3.11
N THR A 716 28.99 25.77 -2.23
CA THR A 716 28.43 26.11 -0.90
C THR A 716 27.24 27.05 -1.04
N GLN A 717 26.03 26.55 -0.80
CA GLN A 717 24.78 27.30 -0.99
C GLN A 717 23.69 26.91 0.01
N THR A 718 22.76 27.84 0.23
CA THR A 718 21.56 27.64 1.05
C THR A 718 20.33 27.44 0.16
N TYR A 719 19.54 26.41 0.48
CA TYR A 719 18.31 26.05 -0.22
C TYR A 719 17.11 26.17 0.73
N SER A 720 15.99 26.69 0.20
CA SER A 720 14.68 26.47 0.80
C SER A 720 14.14 25.11 0.37
N ALA A 721 13.47 24.43 1.29
CA ALA A 721 12.75 23.21 1.01
C ALA A 721 11.44 23.16 1.79
N THR A 722 10.47 22.42 1.28
CA THR A 722 9.22 22.12 1.96
C THR A 722 9.08 20.62 2.14
N VAL A 723 9.02 20.19 3.40
CA VAL A 723 8.56 18.87 3.80
C VAL A 723 7.05 18.81 3.57
N ASN A 724 6.59 17.80 2.83
CA ASN A 724 5.17 17.52 2.62
C ASN A 724 4.85 16.07 2.98
N VAL A 725 3.71 15.87 3.64
CA VAL A 725 3.10 14.56 3.86
C VAL A 725 1.77 14.52 3.15
N TYR A 726 1.53 13.48 2.35
CA TYR A 726 0.34 13.28 1.53
C TYR A 726 -0.49 12.11 2.05
N GLY A 727 -1.81 12.18 1.86
CA GLY A 727 -2.72 11.07 2.09
C GLY A 727 -2.56 9.94 1.06
N ASN A 728 -3.31 8.85 1.27
CA ASN A 728 -3.41 7.74 0.32
C ASN A 728 -4.71 7.84 -0.50
N LYS A 729 -4.58 7.62 -1.81
CA LYS A 729 -5.68 7.35 -2.72
C LYS A 729 -5.29 6.18 -3.61
N ASP A 730 -6.08 5.10 -3.54
CA ASP A 730 -5.91 3.88 -4.34
C ASP A 730 -4.49 3.30 -4.28
N GLY A 731 -3.86 3.36 -3.09
CA GLY A 731 -2.54 2.80 -2.83
C GLY A 731 -1.39 3.68 -3.29
N LYS A 732 -1.69 4.91 -3.72
CA LYS A 732 -0.77 5.91 -4.26
C LYS A 732 -0.85 7.20 -3.43
N PRO A 733 0.15 8.09 -3.51
CA PRO A 733 0.06 9.40 -2.90
C PRO A 733 -1.07 10.23 -3.54
N ASP A 734 -1.94 10.76 -2.68
CA ASP A 734 -2.98 11.71 -3.04
C ASP A 734 -2.39 13.13 -2.95
N LEU A 735 -1.84 13.63 -4.07
CA LEU A 735 -1.08 14.88 -4.09
C LEU A 735 -1.92 16.12 -3.75
N ASP A 736 -3.24 16.04 -3.94
CA ASP A 736 -4.20 17.08 -3.58
C ASP A 736 -4.52 17.10 -2.06
N ASN A 737 -4.20 16.03 -1.34
CA ASN A 737 -4.51 15.81 0.08
C ASN A 737 -3.24 15.91 0.93
N ILE A 738 -2.73 17.14 1.06
CA ILE A 738 -1.58 17.45 1.93
C ILE A 738 -2.03 17.37 3.39
N VAL A 739 -1.51 16.38 4.11
CA VAL A 739 -1.80 16.11 5.52
C VAL A 739 -0.99 17.01 6.45
N ALA A 740 0.30 17.19 6.16
CA ALA A 740 1.20 18.04 6.94
C ALA A 740 2.24 18.71 6.03
N THR A 741 2.68 19.91 6.40
CA THR A 741 3.74 20.62 5.68
C THR A 741 4.66 21.36 6.65
N LYS A 742 5.95 21.46 6.34
CA LYS A 742 6.91 22.25 7.11
C LYS A 742 8.02 22.81 6.20
N LYS A 743 8.27 24.11 6.27
CA LYS A 743 9.41 24.74 5.58
C LYS A 743 10.69 24.51 6.38
N VAL A 744 11.78 24.21 5.67
CA VAL A 744 13.10 23.94 6.24
C VAL A 744 14.20 24.59 5.40
N THR A 745 15.28 25.03 6.04
CA THR A 745 16.44 25.62 5.37
C THR A 745 17.61 24.64 5.33
N ILE A 746 18.07 24.28 4.14
CA ILE A 746 19.13 23.28 3.93
C ILE A 746 20.38 24.00 3.45
N ASN A 747 21.40 24.08 4.30
CA ASN A 747 22.71 24.60 3.93
C ASN A 747 23.58 23.42 3.45
N ILE A 748 24.07 23.47 2.22
CA ILE A 748 24.98 22.46 1.68
C ILE A 748 26.35 23.10 1.53
N ASN A 749 27.35 22.50 2.17
CA ASN A 749 28.74 22.93 2.04
C ASN A 749 29.33 22.27 0.78
N GLY A 750 29.91 23.08 -0.11
CA GLY A 750 30.51 22.64 -1.36
C GLY A 750 31.85 21.92 -1.15
N LEU A 751 32.23 21.12 -2.14
CA LEU A 751 33.52 20.44 -2.18
C LEU A 751 34.62 21.41 -2.63
N ILE A 752 35.77 21.35 -1.96
CA ILE A 752 37.02 21.95 -2.42
C ILE A 752 37.99 20.85 -2.84
N SER A 753 38.69 21.08 -3.95
CA SER A 753 39.62 20.11 -4.53
C SER A 753 40.89 19.95 -3.68
N LYS A 754 41.50 18.77 -3.73
CA LYS A 754 42.73 18.47 -2.97
C LYS A 754 43.89 19.41 -3.39
N GLU A 755 43.96 19.74 -4.67
CA GLU A 755 44.94 20.65 -5.27
C GLU A 755 44.80 22.07 -4.73
N THR A 756 43.55 22.51 -4.51
CA THR A 756 43.25 23.83 -3.91
C THR A 756 43.75 23.89 -2.46
N VAL A 757 43.53 22.82 -1.68
CA VAL A 757 44.04 22.70 -0.30
C VAL A 757 45.56 22.62 -0.26
N GLN A 758 46.17 21.81 -1.14
CA GLN A 758 47.63 21.69 -1.27
C GLN A 758 48.28 23.04 -1.58
N LYS A 759 47.75 23.76 -2.59
CA LYS A 759 48.22 25.09 -2.97
C LYS A 759 48.06 26.08 -1.81
N ALA A 760 46.92 26.10 -1.13
CA ALA A 760 46.66 26.95 0.01
C ALA A 760 47.62 26.69 1.20
N VAL A 761 47.90 25.41 1.51
CA VAL A 761 48.88 25.05 2.55
C VAL A 761 50.30 25.44 2.14
N ALA A 762 50.69 25.20 0.88
CA ALA A 762 52.01 25.58 0.37
C ALA A 762 52.22 27.10 0.41
N ASP A 763 51.25 27.87 -0.09
CA ASP A 763 51.33 29.32 -0.28
C ASP A 763 51.13 30.11 1.01
N ASN A 764 50.20 29.71 1.89
CA ASN A 764 49.72 30.57 2.98
C ASN A 764 50.21 30.17 4.39
N VAL A 765 50.77 28.97 4.56
CA VAL A 765 51.48 28.58 5.79
C VAL A 765 52.94 29.04 5.70
N LYS A 766 53.47 29.64 6.77
CA LYS A 766 54.87 30.09 6.91
C LYS A 766 55.80 28.90 7.11
N ASP A 767 57.02 28.97 6.57
CA ASP A 767 58.03 27.91 6.69
C ASP A 767 58.69 27.87 8.08
N SER A 768 58.68 28.99 8.79
CA SER A 768 59.16 29.12 10.17
C SER A 768 58.34 30.17 10.93
N ILE A 769 58.16 29.95 12.23
CA ILE A 769 57.64 30.93 13.17
C ILE A 769 58.62 31.10 14.35
N ASP A 770 58.61 32.31 14.90
CA ASP A 770 59.36 32.68 16.10
C ASP A 770 58.35 33.21 17.11
N VAL A 771 58.16 32.44 18.18
CA VAL A 771 57.04 32.58 19.10
C VAL A 771 57.49 33.31 20.36
N PRO A 772 56.98 34.52 20.63
CA PRO A 772 57.41 35.32 21.78
C PRO A 772 57.13 34.60 23.09
N ALA A 773 58.05 34.74 24.05
CA ALA A 773 57.97 34.06 25.35
C ALA A 773 56.69 34.42 26.14
N ALA A 774 56.16 35.64 25.97
CA ALA A 774 54.89 36.07 26.59
C ALA A 774 53.69 35.17 26.26
N TYR A 775 53.69 34.47 25.11
CA TYR A 775 52.63 33.50 24.79
C TYR A 775 52.65 32.26 25.70
N LEU A 776 53.78 31.92 26.35
CA LEU A 776 53.88 30.79 27.28
C LEU A 776 53.59 31.16 28.73
N GLU A 777 53.77 32.42 29.09
CA GLU A 777 53.60 32.94 30.44
C GLU A 777 52.17 32.71 30.92
N LYS A 778 51.19 33.06 30.08
CA LYS A 778 49.75 32.93 30.37
C LYS A 778 49.09 31.73 29.68
N ALA A 779 49.86 30.92 28.95
CA ALA A 779 49.36 29.74 28.23
C ALA A 779 48.55 28.81 29.13
N LYS A 780 47.30 28.53 28.72
CA LYS A 780 46.47 27.49 29.29
C LYS A 780 46.48 26.30 28.34
N GLY A 781 46.62 25.09 28.89
CA GLY A 781 46.51 23.86 28.12
C GLY A 781 45.07 23.49 27.77
N GLU A 782 44.11 23.88 28.60
CA GLU A 782 42.69 23.73 28.29
C GLU A 782 42.16 24.90 27.46
N GLY A 783 41.27 24.60 26.51
CA GLY A 783 40.68 25.60 25.62
C GLY A 783 41.31 25.64 24.22
N PRO A 784 41.06 26.71 23.45
CA PRO A 784 41.44 26.77 22.04
C PRO A 784 42.93 27.01 21.80
N PHE A 785 43.73 27.30 22.83
CA PHE A 785 45.11 27.78 22.71
C PHE A 785 46.08 26.74 22.13
N THR A 786 45.88 25.46 22.43
CA THR A 786 46.63 24.34 21.82
C THR A 786 45.85 23.62 20.73
N ALA A 787 44.72 24.18 20.23
CA ALA A 787 43.83 23.48 19.29
C ALA A 787 44.56 23.09 18.00
N GLY A 788 44.43 21.81 17.64
CA GLY A 788 45.08 21.21 16.47
C GLY A 788 46.57 20.94 16.64
N VAL A 789 47.17 21.12 17.82
CA VAL A 789 48.58 20.77 18.07
C VAL A 789 48.67 19.37 18.66
N ASN A 790 49.44 18.50 18.01
CA ASN A 790 49.56 17.05 18.23
C ASN A 790 48.26 16.22 18.12
N HIS A 791 47.08 16.84 18.10
CA HIS A 791 45.79 16.19 17.87
C HIS A 791 45.10 16.71 16.61
N VAL A 792 44.20 15.91 16.07
CA VAL A 792 43.49 16.20 14.83
C VAL A 792 42.17 16.92 15.11
N ILE A 793 41.92 18.04 14.44
CA ILE A 793 40.70 18.85 14.54
C ILE A 793 40.06 19.08 13.16
N PRO A 794 38.77 19.45 13.06
CA PRO A 794 38.18 19.93 11.80
C PRO A 794 38.96 21.12 11.24
N TYR A 795 39.19 21.13 9.92
CA TYR A 795 40.03 22.14 9.26
C TYR A 795 39.47 23.56 9.41
N GLU A 796 38.16 23.72 9.48
CA GLU A 796 37.47 25.00 9.72
C GLU A 796 37.74 25.63 11.09
N LEU A 797 38.26 24.88 12.06
CA LEU A 797 38.67 25.38 13.37
C LEU A 797 40.15 25.79 13.43
N PHE A 798 40.89 25.60 12.33
CA PHE A 798 42.31 25.93 12.25
C PHE A 798 42.55 27.43 12.49
N ALA A 799 43.67 27.74 13.15
CA ALA A 799 44.13 29.11 13.41
C ALA A 799 43.09 30.04 14.09
N GLY A 800 42.14 29.50 14.87
CA GLY A 800 41.25 30.25 15.74
C GLY A 800 41.98 30.88 16.93
N GLY A 801 41.63 30.51 18.16
CA GLY A 801 42.34 30.94 19.37
C GLY A 801 43.71 30.28 19.60
N GLY A 802 44.20 29.45 18.67
CA GLY A 802 45.39 28.62 18.83
C GLY A 802 46.71 29.36 18.61
N MET A 803 47.63 29.27 19.58
CA MET A 803 48.95 29.90 19.60
C MET A 803 49.76 29.63 18.32
N LEU A 804 50.17 28.37 18.13
CA LEU A 804 51.07 27.99 17.04
C LEU A 804 50.34 27.95 15.71
N THR A 805 49.13 27.40 15.70
CA THR A 805 48.32 27.24 14.49
C THR A 805 47.94 28.58 13.87
N ARG A 806 47.64 29.62 14.68
CA ARG A 806 47.40 30.97 14.17
C ARG A 806 48.67 31.62 13.64
N LEU A 807 49.76 31.63 14.42
CA LEU A 807 51.03 32.25 14.00
C LEU A 807 51.59 31.67 12.70
N LEU A 808 51.34 30.38 12.43
CA LEU A 808 51.76 29.69 11.21
C LEU A 808 51.12 30.23 9.92
N LEU A 809 50.04 31.00 9.95
CA LEU A 809 49.46 31.60 8.73
C LEU A 809 50.06 32.97 8.42
N LYS A 810 50.33 33.24 7.14
CA LYS A 810 50.69 34.59 6.64
C LYS A 810 49.61 35.64 6.96
N ALA A 811 48.33 35.23 6.99
CA ALA A 811 47.22 36.11 7.38
C ALA A 811 47.29 36.59 8.85
N SER A 812 48.03 35.90 9.73
CA SER A 812 48.13 36.28 11.15
C SER A 812 48.84 37.60 11.40
N ASP A 813 49.68 38.07 10.48
CA ASP A 813 50.51 39.26 10.64
C ASP A 813 49.69 40.57 10.76
N LYS A 814 48.39 40.52 10.41
CA LYS A 814 47.42 41.62 10.55
C LYS A 814 46.20 41.26 11.40
N ALA A 815 46.17 40.05 11.99
CA ALA A 815 45.01 39.56 12.71
C ALA A 815 45.11 39.84 14.22
N PRO A 816 43.98 40.03 14.94
CA PRO A 816 44.00 40.02 16.39
C PRO A 816 44.47 38.66 16.90
N TRP A 817 45.07 38.61 18.09
CA TRP A 817 45.58 37.39 18.71
C TRP A 817 45.13 37.30 20.18
N SER A 818 45.56 36.26 20.89
CA SER A 818 45.24 36.02 22.31
C SER A 818 46.42 35.34 22.98
N ASP A 819 46.71 35.69 24.22
CA ASP A 819 47.82 35.18 25.04
C ASP A 819 47.52 33.83 25.73
N ASN A 820 46.24 33.48 25.85
CA ASN A 820 45.79 32.26 26.52
C ASN A 820 44.59 31.55 25.83
N GLY A 821 44.07 32.12 24.74
CA GLY A 821 42.94 31.61 23.97
C GLY A 821 41.55 32.15 24.36
N ASP A 822 41.42 32.82 25.51
CA ASP A 822 40.12 33.27 26.06
C ASP A 822 39.40 34.28 25.16
N ALA A 823 40.11 35.03 24.32
CA ALA A 823 39.52 36.02 23.40
C ALA A 823 38.71 35.39 22.26
N LYS A 824 38.80 34.06 22.05
CA LYS A 824 38.01 33.29 21.06
C LYS A 824 37.98 33.92 19.65
N ASN A 825 39.12 34.46 19.21
CA ASN A 825 39.27 35.07 17.89
C ASN A 825 38.80 34.11 16.77
N PRO A 826 38.17 34.63 15.69
CA PRO A 826 37.70 33.81 14.59
C PRO A 826 38.84 33.05 13.91
N ALA A 827 38.52 31.86 13.40
CA ALA A 827 39.43 31.01 12.63
C ALA A 827 39.96 31.74 11.39
N LEU A 828 41.23 31.49 11.06
CA LEU A 828 41.86 31.96 9.83
C LEU A 828 42.05 30.75 8.91
N SER A 829 41.54 30.83 7.69
CA SER A 829 41.68 29.73 6.73
C SER A 829 42.91 29.93 5.82
N PRO A 830 43.73 28.89 5.56
CA PRO A 830 44.74 28.93 4.51
C PRO A 830 44.10 29.14 3.13
N LEU A 831 42.82 28.81 2.96
CA LEU A 831 42.07 29.00 1.71
C LEU A 831 41.65 30.47 1.49
N GLY A 832 41.86 31.35 2.48
CA GLY A 832 41.45 32.76 2.42
C GLY A 832 40.09 33.04 3.06
N GLU A 833 39.66 34.30 3.00
CA GLU A 833 38.37 34.75 3.52
C GLU A 833 37.19 34.19 2.70
N ASN A 834 36.02 34.09 3.32
CA ASN A 834 34.75 33.62 2.74
C ASN A 834 34.70 32.15 2.29
N VAL A 835 35.79 31.39 2.38
CA VAL A 835 35.81 29.96 2.03
C VAL A 835 35.20 29.10 3.14
N LYS A 836 33.88 28.89 3.06
CA LYS A 836 33.12 27.99 3.94
C LYS A 836 33.22 26.54 3.45
N THR A 837 34.15 25.78 4.01
CA THR A 837 34.14 24.31 3.99
C THR A 837 33.98 23.82 5.42
N LYS A 838 33.06 22.88 5.62
CA LYS A 838 32.81 22.27 6.93
C LYS A 838 32.87 20.76 6.81
N GLY A 839 33.71 20.13 7.62
CA GLY A 839 33.85 18.67 7.72
C GLY A 839 34.39 17.94 6.49
N GLN A 840 34.92 18.60 5.44
CA GLN A 840 35.58 17.89 4.33
C GLN A 840 36.99 17.41 4.69
N TYR A 841 37.71 18.23 5.46
CA TYR A 841 39.12 18.04 5.78
C TYR A 841 39.35 18.22 7.28
N PHE A 842 40.42 17.61 7.76
CA PHE A 842 40.89 17.71 9.14
C PHE A 842 42.35 18.16 9.17
N TYR A 843 42.78 18.74 10.27
CA TYR A 843 44.08 19.38 10.43
C TYR A 843 44.81 18.88 11.68
N GLN A 844 46.14 18.74 11.58
CA GLN A 844 47.04 18.56 12.72
C GLN A 844 48.36 19.32 12.49
N LEU A 845 48.87 19.97 13.54
CA LEU A 845 50.25 20.37 13.68
C LEU A 845 50.96 19.32 14.53
N ALA A 846 51.59 18.33 13.89
CA ALA A 846 52.39 17.33 14.58
C ALA A 846 53.74 17.93 14.95
N LEU A 847 54.08 17.97 16.24
CA LEU A 847 55.38 18.40 16.73
C LEU A 847 56.31 17.18 16.84
N ASP A 848 57.59 17.34 16.49
CA ASP A 848 58.58 16.27 16.61
C ASP A 848 59.32 16.30 17.97
N GLY A 849 60.09 15.25 18.27
CA GLY A 849 60.97 15.19 19.43
C GLY A 849 60.23 15.02 20.77
N ASN A 850 60.74 15.63 21.84
CA ASN A 850 60.24 15.38 23.20
C ASN A 850 58.85 15.98 23.50
N VAL A 851 58.32 16.82 22.61
CA VAL A 851 56.94 17.36 22.65
C VAL A 851 55.95 16.55 21.80
N ALA A 852 56.41 15.57 21.02
CA ALA A 852 55.55 14.76 20.17
C ALA A 852 54.45 14.05 20.97
N GLY A 853 53.23 14.05 20.44
CA GLY A 853 52.04 13.44 21.07
C GLY A 853 51.58 14.07 22.38
N LYS A 854 52.24 15.12 22.90
CA LYS A 854 51.77 15.84 24.09
C LYS A 854 50.67 16.82 23.69
N GLU A 855 49.56 16.79 24.41
CA GLU A 855 48.42 17.68 24.20
C GLU A 855 48.19 18.57 25.43
N LYS A 856 47.42 19.65 25.23
CA LYS A 856 46.87 20.49 26.30
C LYS A 856 47.96 20.93 27.29
N GLN A 857 47.73 20.74 28.59
CA GLN A 857 48.61 21.25 29.64
C GLN A 857 49.99 20.58 29.62
N ALA A 858 50.05 19.28 29.33
CA ALA A 858 51.30 18.54 29.23
C ALA A 858 52.21 19.08 28.11
N LEU A 859 51.65 19.61 27.02
CA LEU A 859 52.42 20.27 25.96
C LEU A 859 53.01 21.61 26.44
N ILE A 860 52.17 22.45 27.05
CA ILE A 860 52.58 23.76 27.55
C ILE A 860 53.66 23.62 28.63
N ASP A 861 53.50 22.68 29.56
CA ASP A 861 54.47 22.44 30.63
C ASP A 861 55.78 21.87 30.09
N GLN A 862 55.74 21.02 29.05
CA GLN A 862 56.95 20.57 28.37
C GLN A 862 57.68 21.73 27.67
N PHE A 863 56.98 22.67 27.02
CA PHE A 863 57.62 23.84 26.45
C PHE A 863 58.24 24.74 27.53
N ARG A 864 57.57 24.95 28.66
CA ARG A 864 58.11 25.71 29.82
C ARG A 864 59.38 25.05 30.36
N ALA A 865 59.36 23.72 30.54
CA ALA A 865 60.49 22.95 31.04
C ALA A 865 61.67 22.89 30.05
N ASN A 866 61.40 22.86 28.76
CA ASN A 866 62.43 22.84 27.70
C ASN A 866 63.14 24.21 27.54
N GLY A 867 62.49 25.32 27.92
CA GLY A 867 63.02 26.67 27.71
C GLY A 867 63.09 27.07 26.23
N THR A 868 64.02 27.97 25.90
CA THR A 868 64.21 28.46 24.52
C THR A 868 64.75 27.35 23.62
N GLN A 869 63.92 26.83 22.73
CA GLN A 869 64.27 25.71 21.85
C GLN A 869 63.59 25.81 20.47
N THR A 870 64.24 25.22 19.47
CA THR A 870 63.72 25.05 18.11
C THR A 870 63.15 23.65 17.94
N TYR A 871 61.92 23.56 17.44
CA TYR A 871 61.21 22.31 17.15
C TYR A 871 61.00 22.19 15.64
N SER A 872 61.17 20.98 15.11
CA SER A 872 60.58 20.64 13.81
C SER A 872 59.13 20.23 14.04
N ALA A 873 58.28 20.58 13.08
CA ALA A 873 56.88 20.24 13.10
C ALA A 873 56.39 20.00 11.67
N THR A 874 55.34 19.21 11.54
CA THR A 874 54.68 18.95 10.26
C THR A 874 53.21 19.33 10.36
N VAL A 875 52.81 20.28 9.51
CA VAL A 875 51.41 20.58 9.23
C VAL A 875 50.87 19.48 8.33
N ASN A 876 49.86 18.75 8.79
CA ASN A 876 49.15 17.72 8.02
C ASN A 876 47.68 18.11 7.84
N VAL A 877 47.17 17.93 6.64
CA VAL A 877 45.73 17.98 6.32
C VAL A 877 45.30 16.60 5.87
N TYR A 878 44.28 16.05 6.53
CA TYR A 878 43.71 14.73 6.28
C TYR A 878 42.36 14.83 5.58
N GLY A 879 42.02 13.82 4.78
CA GLY A 879 40.68 13.66 4.22
C GLY A 879 39.64 13.25 5.27
N ASN A 880 38.38 13.16 4.86
CA ASN A 880 37.29 12.62 5.67
C ASN A 880 37.02 11.15 5.32
N LYS A 881 36.86 10.32 6.34
CA LYS A 881 36.26 9.00 6.26
C LYS A 881 35.26 8.86 7.39
N ASP A 882 34.01 8.63 7.03
CA ASP A 882 32.91 8.37 7.94
C ASP A 882 32.80 9.44 9.05
N GLY A 883 32.92 10.73 8.63
CA GLY A 883 32.76 11.90 9.50
C GLY A 883 33.96 12.16 10.41
N LYS A 884 35.03 11.39 10.25
CA LYS A 884 36.25 11.40 11.06
C LYS A 884 37.46 11.66 10.16
N PRO A 885 38.61 12.07 10.72
CA PRO A 885 39.84 12.17 9.96
C PRO A 885 40.28 10.79 9.43
N ASP A 886 40.54 10.74 8.13
CA ASP A 886 41.14 9.58 7.46
C ASP A 886 42.66 9.72 7.52
N LEU A 887 43.27 9.17 8.57
CA LEU A 887 44.69 9.37 8.87
C LEU A 887 45.64 8.79 7.79
N ASP A 888 45.15 7.83 7.01
CA ASP A 888 45.86 7.22 5.87
C ASP A 888 45.82 8.12 4.60
N ASN A 889 44.91 9.10 4.55
CA ASN A 889 44.64 9.96 3.40
C ASN A 889 45.12 11.39 3.67
N ILE A 890 46.45 11.56 3.68
CA ILE A 890 47.09 12.88 3.80
C ILE A 890 46.90 13.64 2.48
N VAL A 891 46.09 14.71 2.54
CA VAL A 891 45.75 15.58 1.40
C VAL A 891 46.85 16.60 1.14
N ALA A 892 47.39 17.21 2.19
CA ALA A 892 48.49 18.16 2.11
C ALA A 892 49.40 18.01 3.32
N THR A 893 50.71 18.25 3.12
CA THR A 893 51.69 18.27 4.21
C THR A 893 52.70 19.39 4.00
N LYS A 894 53.14 20.04 5.08
CA LYS A 894 54.20 21.05 5.05
C LYS A 894 55.03 20.99 6.32
N LYS A 895 56.35 20.80 6.17
CA LYS A 895 57.29 20.94 7.29
C LYS A 895 57.48 22.40 7.64
N VAL A 896 57.47 22.71 8.93
CA VAL A 896 57.63 24.06 9.48
C VAL A 896 58.58 24.03 10.68
N THR A 897 59.28 25.13 10.90
CA THR A 897 60.18 25.29 12.05
C THR A 897 59.50 26.17 13.11
N ILE A 898 59.50 25.75 14.37
CA ILE A 898 58.87 26.48 15.46
C ILE A 898 59.94 26.83 16.49
N ASN A 899 60.30 28.10 16.58
CA ASN A 899 61.20 28.59 17.61
C ASN A 899 60.36 29.08 18.79
N ILE A 900 60.43 28.38 19.91
CA ILE A 900 59.81 28.79 21.17
C ILE A 900 60.86 29.54 21.98
N ASN A 901 60.55 30.75 22.42
CA ASN A 901 61.36 31.47 23.40
C ASN A 901 60.88 31.08 24.81
N GLY A 902 61.81 30.65 25.67
CA GLY A 902 61.53 30.27 27.04
C GLY A 902 61.31 31.48 27.95
N LEU A 903 60.69 31.23 29.10
CA LEU A 903 60.46 32.24 30.12
C LEU A 903 61.74 32.44 30.95
N ILE A 904 62.11 33.70 31.16
CA ILE A 904 63.06 34.13 32.20
C ILE A 904 62.25 34.70 33.37
N SER A 905 62.66 34.37 34.60
CA SER A 905 62.00 34.87 35.82
C SER A 905 62.28 36.37 36.05
N LYS A 906 61.33 37.06 36.69
CA LYS A 906 61.47 38.48 37.07
C LYS A 906 62.73 38.70 37.91
N GLU A 907 62.98 37.82 38.86
CA GLU A 907 64.13 37.84 39.78
C GLU A 907 65.47 37.74 39.03
N THR A 908 65.51 36.98 37.92
CA THR A 908 66.71 36.89 37.07
C THR A 908 66.94 38.20 36.32
N VAL A 909 65.88 38.86 35.83
CA VAL A 909 65.97 40.16 35.16
C VAL A 909 66.35 41.28 36.13
N GLU A 910 65.72 41.33 37.31
CA GLU A 910 66.07 42.27 38.39
C GLU A 910 67.56 42.17 38.76
N LYS A 911 68.03 40.94 39.03
CA LYS A 911 69.43 40.69 39.34
C LYS A 911 70.36 41.07 38.19
N ALA A 912 70.02 40.72 36.95
CA ALA A 912 70.83 41.04 35.78
C ALA A 912 70.94 42.56 35.52
N VAL A 913 69.85 43.32 35.72
CA VAL A 913 69.89 44.79 35.65
C VAL A 913 70.71 45.37 36.81
N ALA A 914 70.54 44.86 38.03
CA ALA A 914 71.32 45.29 39.19
C ALA A 914 72.82 45.05 39.02
N ASP A 915 73.21 43.84 38.59
CA ASP A 915 74.60 43.38 38.52
C ASP A 915 75.33 43.89 37.26
N ASN A 916 74.67 43.94 36.09
CA ASN A 916 75.36 44.14 34.80
C ASN A 916 75.20 45.53 34.19
N VAL A 917 74.25 46.36 34.64
CA VAL A 917 74.19 47.78 34.28
C VAL A 917 75.12 48.59 35.21
N LYS A 918 75.93 49.49 34.66
CA LYS A 918 76.85 50.38 35.37
C LYS A 918 76.07 51.46 36.12
N ASP A 919 76.55 51.85 37.30
CA ASP A 919 75.93 52.90 38.10
C ASP A 919 76.18 54.30 37.52
N SER A 920 77.26 54.47 36.77
CA SER A 920 77.56 55.69 36.02
C SER A 920 78.38 55.41 34.75
N ILE A 921 78.26 56.30 33.77
CA ILE A 921 79.07 56.33 32.55
C ILE A 921 79.51 57.77 32.24
N ASP A 922 80.69 57.91 31.63
CA ASP A 922 81.23 59.17 31.12
C ASP A 922 81.38 59.05 29.59
N VAL A 923 80.48 59.67 28.84
CA VAL A 923 80.39 59.57 27.38
C VAL A 923 81.35 60.56 26.72
N PRO A 924 82.34 60.10 25.92
CA PRO A 924 83.28 61.00 25.24
C PRO A 924 82.59 61.93 24.23
N ALA A 925 83.08 63.17 24.11
CA ALA A 925 82.51 64.16 23.19
C ALA A 925 82.44 63.71 21.72
N ALA A 926 83.39 62.87 21.28
CA ALA A 926 83.42 62.29 19.94
C ALA A 926 82.16 61.46 19.60
N TYR A 927 81.46 60.91 20.60
CA TYR A 927 80.23 60.13 20.38
C TYR A 927 79.06 61.03 19.97
N LEU A 928 79.06 62.31 20.35
CA LEU A 928 77.98 63.26 20.02
C LEU A 928 78.25 64.03 18.70
N GLU A 929 79.51 64.08 18.25
CA GLU A 929 79.90 64.74 16.99
C GLU A 929 79.18 64.14 15.78
N LYS A 930 79.16 62.80 15.65
CA LYS A 930 78.51 62.11 14.52
C LYS A 930 77.10 61.59 14.82
N ALA A 931 76.60 61.82 16.03
CA ALA A 931 75.30 61.34 16.48
C ALA A 931 74.15 61.76 15.54
N LYS A 932 73.43 60.77 15.02
CA LYS A 932 72.17 60.94 14.30
C LYS A 932 71.02 60.58 15.25
N GLY A 933 69.96 61.38 15.24
CA GLY A 933 68.75 61.11 15.99
C GLY A 933 67.90 60.00 15.39
N GLU A 934 67.83 59.93 14.07
CA GLU A 934 67.18 58.83 13.37
C GLU A 934 68.10 57.61 13.27
N GLY A 935 67.53 56.42 13.52
CA GLY A 935 68.26 55.15 13.54
C GLY A 935 68.41 54.55 14.94
N PRO A 936 69.23 53.50 15.11
CA PRO A 936 69.35 52.77 16.37
C PRO A 936 70.12 53.55 17.46
N PHE A 937 70.74 54.68 17.13
CA PHE A 937 71.65 55.39 18.03
C PHE A 937 70.99 55.99 19.29
N THR A 938 69.68 56.26 19.23
CA THR A 938 68.87 56.67 20.39
C THR A 938 67.93 55.58 20.91
N ALA A 939 68.07 54.34 20.42
CA ALA A 939 67.12 53.25 20.68
C ALA A 939 66.92 52.94 22.18
N GLY A 940 65.66 52.93 22.60
CA GLY A 940 65.25 52.73 23.98
C GLY A 940 65.56 53.89 24.93
N VAL A 941 65.99 55.06 24.44
CA VAL A 941 66.15 56.26 25.27
C VAL A 941 64.88 57.11 25.21
N ASN A 942 64.30 57.38 26.38
CA ASN A 942 62.98 57.99 26.60
C ASN A 942 61.77 57.27 25.97
N HIS A 943 61.96 56.28 25.11
CA HIS A 943 60.90 55.44 24.54
C HIS A 943 61.08 53.96 24.90
N VAL A 944 59.97 53.21 24.88
CA VAL A 944 59.95 51.80 25.26
C VAL A 944 60.12 50.90 24.03
N ILE A 945 61.09 49.96 24.07
CA ILE A 945 61.32 48.97 23.01
C ILE A 945 61.51 47.55 23.58
N PRO A 946 61.42 46.46 22.78
CA PRO A 946 61.64 45.10 23.27
C PRO A 946 62.99 44.91 23.96
N TYR A 947 63.02 44.15 25.05
CA TYR A 947 64.20 43.95 25.91
C TYR A 947 65.37 43.29 25.16
N GLU A 948 65.10 42.43 24.19
CA GLU A 948 66.11 41.81 23.34
C GLU A 948 66.88 42.79 22.45
N LEU A 949 66.44 44.06 22.34
CA LEU A 949 67.15 45.13 21.63
C LEU A 949 68.02 45.99 22.56
N PHE A 950 68.10 45.65 23.85
CA PHE A 950 68.93 46.36 24.83
C PHE A 950 70.38 46.42 24.37
N ALA A 951 71.01 47.59 24.53
CA ALA A 951 72.40 47.81 24.15
C ALA A 951 72.75 47.31 22.73
N GLY A 952 71.84 47.52 21.76
CA GLY A 952 72.19 47.57 20.34
C GLY A 952 73.15 48.73 20.05
N ASP A 953 73.03 49.39 18.91
CA ASP A 953 73.87 50.56 18.60
C ASP A 953 73.46 51.87 19.33
N GLY A 954 72.64 51.78 20.37
CA GLY A 954 72.21 52.93 21.17
C GLY A 954 73.35 53.50 22.03
N MET A 955 73.69 54.78 21.84
CA MET A 955 74.86 55.43 22.46
C MET A 955 74.96 55.20 23.97
N LEU A 956 73.86 55.51 24.68
CA LEU A 956 73.79 55.45 26.14
C LEU A 956 73.54 54.02 26.61
N THR A 957 72.61 53.31 25.98
CA THR A 957 72.16 51.97 26.40
C THR A 957 73.27 50.94 26.21
N ARG A 958 74.09 51.06 25.16
CA ARG A 958 75.33 50.29 24.98
C ARG A 958 76.31 50.56 26.10
N LEU A 959 76.71 51.82 26.28
CA LEU A 959 77.79 52.19 27.20
C LEU A 959 77.45 51.88 28.67
N LEU A 960 76.16 51.94 29.03
CA LEU A 960 75.64 51.58 30.35
C LEU A 960 75.85 50.11 30.73
N LEU A 961 76.15 49.20 29.80
CA LEU A 961 76.32 47.79 30.12
C LEU A 961 77.79 47.44 30.43
N LYS A 962 78.07 46.69 31.50
CA LYS A 962 79.44 46.22 31.83
C LYS A 962 80.10 45.41 30.71
N ALA A 963 79.31 44.71 29.89
CA ALA A 963 79.82 43.99 28.72
C ALA A 963 80.28 44.90 27.56
N SER A 964 79.96 46.20 27.57
CA SER A 964 80.31 47.11 26.48
C SER A 964 81.81 47.29 26.30
N ASP A 965 82.59 47.15 27.37
CA ASP A 965 84.00 47.53 27.44
C ASP A 965 84.91 46.69 26.52
N LYS A 966 84.38 45.58 25.98
CA LYS A 966 85.04 44.71 25.00
C LYS A 966 84.25 44.55 23.69
N ALA A 967 83.10 45.21 23.58
CA ALA A 967 82.20 45.05 22.44
C ALA A 967 82.54 46.04 21.31
N PRO A 968 82.31 45.68 20.03
CA PRO A 968 82.27 46.66 18.94
C PRO A 968 81.28 47.79 19.23
N TRP A 969 81.55 48.98 18.73
CA TRP A 969 80.76 50.19 18.96
C TRP A 969 80.51 50.95 17.64
N SER A 970 79.59 51.92 17.69
CA SER A 970 79.29 52.84 16.58
C SER A 970 79.22 54.26 17.13
N ASP A 971 79.65 55.24 16.34
CA ASP A 971 79.57 56.67 16.65
C ASP A 971 78.29 57.35 16.15
N ASN A 972 77.47 56.64 15.38
CA ASN A 972 76.24 57.17 14.78
C ASN A 972 75.10 56.15 14.57
N GLY A 973 75.35 54.88 14.86
CA GLY A 973 74.40 53.77 14.72
C GLY A 973 74.30 53.12 13.34
N ASP A 974 75.10 53.54 12.36
CA ASP A 974 75.08 52.97 11.00
C ASP A 974 75.71 51.56 10.95
N ALA A 975 76.52 51.17 11.94
CA ALA A 975 77.25 49.88 11.97
C ALA A 975 76.33 48.66 12.17
N LYS A 976 75.16 48.85 12.80
CA LYS A 976 74.17 47.83 13.16
C LYS A 976 74.77 46.69 14.01
N ASN A 977 75.58 47.03 15.00
CA ASN A 977 76.14 46.05 15.93
C ASN A 977 75.03 45.27 16.68
N PRO A 978 75.22 43.97 16.95
CA PRO A 978 74.22 43.15 17.64
C PRO A 978 74.01 43.62 19.08
N ALA A 979 72.77 43.52 19.57
CA ALA A 979 72.36 43.86 20.93
C ALA A 979 73.16 43.10 22.01
N LEU A 980 73.40 43.73 23.16
CA LEU A 980 74.04 43.13 24.32
C LEU A 980 73.01 42.95 25.44
N SER A 981 72.78 41.72 25.86
CA SER A 981 71.82 41.44 26.93
C SER A 981 72.43 41.65 28.32
N PRO A 982 71.76 42.33 29.26
CA PRO A 982 72.12 42.31 30.67
C PRO A 982 72.10 40.91 31.28
N LEU A 983 71.36 39.96 30.68
CA LEU A 983 71.32 38.56 31.10
C LEU A 983 72.57 37.75 30.67
N GLY A 984 73.48 38.35 29.90
CA GLY A 984 74.69 37.71 29.37
C GLY A 984 74.50 37.11 27.97
N GLU A 985 75.57 36.49 27.46
CA GLU A 985 75.56 35.83 26.16
C GLU A 985 74.60 34.63 26.11
N ASN A 986 74.06 34.35 24.92
CA ASN A 986 73.18 33.21 24.61
C ASN A 986 71.79 33.19 25.27
N VAL A 987 71.45 34.13 26.17
CA VAL A 987 70.10 34.24 26.74
C VAL A 987 69.15 34.95 25.77
N LYS A 988 68.15 34.23 25.23
CA LYS A 988 67.12 34.75 24.32
C LYS A 988 65.79 34.93 25.06
N THR A 989 65.31 36.18 25.17
CA THR A 989 64.09 36.56 25.92
C THR A 989 63.03 37.23 25.06
N LYS A 990 62.93 36.82 23.79
CA LYS A 990 62.22 37.57 22.75
C LYS A 990 60.78 37.88 23.14
N GLY A 991 60.46 39.17 23.25
CA GLY A 991 59.12 39.68 23.54
C GLY A 991 58.53 39.33 24.91
N GLN A 992 59.30 38.82 25.88
CA GLN A 992 58.78 38.69 27.27
C GLN A 992 58.73 40.03 27.99
N TYR A 993 59.72 40.88 27.73
CA TYR A 993 59.95 42.12 28.45
C TYR A 993 60.25 43.26 27.47
N PHE A 994 60.09 44.48 27.96
CA PHE A 994 60.43 45.72 27.25
C PHE A 994 61.32 46.58 28.13
N TYR A 995 62.09 47.51 27.57
CA TYR A 995 62.94 48.42 28.33
C TYR A 995 62.84 49.87 27.87
N GLN A 996 63.21 50.78 28.77
CA GLN A 996 63.39 52.20 28.53
C GLN A 996 64.51 52.72 29.43
N LEU A 997 65.42 53.53 28.88
CA LEU A 997 66.27 54.44 29.63
C LEU A 997 65.55 55.78 29.70
N ALA A 998 64.83 56.04 30.78
CA ALA A 998 64.19 57.33 31.04
C ALA A 998 65.25 58.31 31.55
N LEU A 999 65.44 59.43 30.86
CA LEU A 999 66.32 60.52 31.30
C LEU A 999 65.51 61.54 32.09
N ASP A 1000 66.08 62.09 33.17
CA ASP A 1000 65.44 63.11 33.98
C ASP A 1000 65.73 64.54 33.47
N GLY A 1001 65.02 65.53 34.01
CA GLY A 1001 65.29 66.95 33.76
C GLY A 1001 64.91 67.42 32.35
N ASN A 1002 65.68 68.34 31.77
CA ASN A 1002 65.31 69.02 30.53
C ASN A 1002 65.40 68.14 29.26
N VAL A 1003 65.98 66.93 29.36
CA VAL A 1003 66.04 65.92 28.31
C VAL A 1003 64.92 64.87 28.41
N ALA A 1004 64.12 64.88 29.49
CA ALA A 1004 63.02 63.93 29.69
C ALA A 1004 62.01 63.97 28.54
N GLY A 1005 61.57 62.78 28.11
CA GLY A 1005 60.61 62.61 27.02
C GLY A 1005 61.08 63.03 25.62
N LYS A 1006 62.30 63.55 25.46
CA LYS A 1006 62.86 63.87 24.14
C LYS A 1006 63.40 62.60 23.48
N GLU A 1007 63.02 62.35 22.25
CA GLU A 1007 63.47 61.22 21.45
C GLU A 1007 64.27 61.68 20.22
N LYS A 1008 65.01 60.75 19.60
CA LYS A 1008 65.64 60.93 18.29
C LYS A 1008 66.46 62.22 18.22
N GLN A 1009 66.25 63.04 17.19
CA GLN A 1009 67.09 64.22 16.91
C GLN A 1009 66.95 65.30 17.98
N ALA A 1010 65.72 65.50 18.51
CA ALA A 1010 65.47 66.46 19.58
C ALA A 1010 66.25 66.14 20.86
N LEU A 1011 66.53 64.86 21.14
CA LEU A 1011 67.37 64.47 22.27
C LEU A 1011 68.86 64.82 22.03
N ILE A 1012 69.37 64.46 20.85
CA ILE A 1012 70.77 64.72 20.47
C ILE A 1012 71.05 66.23 20.46
N ASP A 1013 70.14 67.04 19.92
CA ASP A 1013 70.31 68.48 19.87
C ASP A 1013 70.19 69.12 21.26
N GLN A 1014 69.35 68.59 22.15
CA GLN A 1014 69.32 69.02 23.55
C GLN A 1014 70.63 68.71 24.28
N PHE A 1015 71.25 67.55 24.04
CA PHE A 1015 72.58 67.25 24.60
C PHE A 1015 73.64 68.22 24.11
N ARG A 1016 73.65 68.54 22.80
CA ARG A 1016 74.57 69.55 22.22
C ARG A 1016 74.36 70.93 22.84
N ALA A 1017 73.11 71.36 22.99
CA ALA A 1017 72.75 72.67 23.56
C ALA A 1017 73.04 72.79 25.07
N ASN A 1018 72.94 71.69 25.82
CA ASN A 1018 73.19 71.67 27.26
C ASN A 1018 74.69 71.78 27.64
N GLY A 1019 75.60 71.47 26.72
CA GLY A 1019 77.04 71.36 26.98
C GLY A 1019 77.42 70.13 27.82
N THR A 1020 78.67 70.08 28.30
CA THR A 1020 79.16 69.00 29.16
C THR A 1020 78.39 69.00 30.49
N GLN A 1021 77.55 67.98 30.68
CA GLN A 1021 76.59 67.91 31.79
C GLN A 1021 76.44 66.49 32.31
N THR A 1022 75.93 66.37 33.53
CA THR A 1022 75.59 65.07 34.15
C THR A 1022 74.09 64.96 34.34
N TYR A 1023 73.50 63.89 33.81
CA TYR A 1023 72.08 63.59 33.84
C TYR A 1023 71.81 62.45 34.83
N SER A 1024 70.74 62.58 35.61
CA SER A 1024 70.11 61.42 36.26
C SER A 1024 69.26 60.68 35.23
N ALA A 1025 69.28 59.36 35.31
CA ALA A 1025 68.47 58.51 34.45
C ALA A 1025 68.05 57.24 35.20
N THR A 1026 66.98 56.61 34.72
CA THR A 1026 66.50 55.33 35.25
C THR A 1026 66.32 54.35 34.11
N VAL A 1027 67.00 53.20 34.18
CA VAL A 1027 66.71 52.04 33.34
C VAL A 1027 65.51 51.33 33.93
N ASN A 1028 64.39 51.31 33.20
CA ASN A 1028 63.19 50.57 33.54
C ASN A 1028 63.03 49.37 32.61
N VAL A 1029 62.56 48.26 33.16
CA VAL A 1029 62.12 47.07 32.44
C VAL A 1029 60.66 46.82 32.76
N TYR A 1030 59.84 46.60 31.73
CA TYR A 1030 58.40 46.42 31.82
C TYR A 1030 58.00 45.00 31.41
N GLY A 1031 56.91 44.49 31.98
CA GLY A 1031 56.28 43.23 31.58
C GLY A 1031 55.58 43.31 30.22
N ASN A 1032 54.98 42.20 29.79
CA ASN A 1032 54.20 42.11 28.57
C ASN A 1032 52.69 41.97 28.88
N LYS A 1033 51.89 42.76 28.18
CA LYS A 1033 50.43 42.63 28.15
C LYS A 1033 49.98 42.79 26.70
N ASP A 1034 49.37 41.73 26.17
CA ASP A 1034 48.88 41.68 24.78
C ASP A 1034 49.94 42.10 23.76
N GLY A 1035 51.21 41.71 24.00
CA GLY A 1035 52.36 41.93 23.10
C GLY A 1035 52.89 43.35 23.11
N LYS A 1036 52.37 44.17 24.02
CA LYS A 1036 52.77 45.54 24.26
C LYS A 1036 53.44 45.63 25.63
N PRO A 1037 54.25 46.67 25.88
CA PRO A 1037 54.76 46.93 27.21
C PRO A 1037 53.60 47.20 28.18
N ASP A 1038 53.57 46.45 29.28
CA ASP A 1038 52.69 46.70 30.40
C ASP A 1038 53.35 47.74 31.31
N LEU A 1039 53.08 49.02 31.05
CA LEU A 1039 53.76 50.14 31.72
C LEU A 1039 53.49 50.18 33.24
N ASP A 1040 52.39 49.59 33.69
CA ASP A 1040 52.04 49.45 35.10
C ASP A 1040 52.84 48.32 35.80
N ASN A 1041 53.40 47.37 35.02
CA ASN A 1041 54.15 46.22 35.51
C ASN A 1041 55.66 46.43 35.35
N ILE A 1042 56.26 47.19 36.26
CA ILE A 1042 57.72 47.35 36.33
C ILE A 1042 58.35 46.06 36.87
N VAL A 1043 59.16 45.43 36.03
CA VAL A 1043 59.88 44.17 36.28
C VAL A 1043 61.22 44.45 36.94
N ALA A 1044 61.96 45.46 36.49
CA ALA A 1044 63.22 45.86 37.11
C ALA A 1044 63.44 47.37 36.95
N THR A 1045 64.15 47.99 37.88
CA THR A 1045 64.56 49.39 37.77
C THR A 1045 65.96 49.62 38.33
N LYS A 1046 66.75 50.48 37.68
CA LYS A 1046 68.05 50.92 38.20
C LYS A 1046 68.32 52.38 37.84
N LYS A 1047 68.61 53.19 38.86
CA LYS A 1047 69.10 54.57 38.68
C LYS A 1047 70.57 54.56 38.26
N VAL A 1048 70.90 55.42 37.31
CA VAL A 1048 72.24 55.56 36.74
C VAL A 1048 72.55 57.04 36.49
N THR A 1049 73.84 57.38 36.55
CA THR A 1049 74.33 58.76 36.37
C THR A 1049 75.12 58.86 35.07
N ILE A 1050 74.60 59.61 34.10
CA ILE A 1050 75.17 59.70 32.74
C ILE A 1050 75.82 61.06 32.57
N LYS A 1051 77.15 61.12 32.55
CA LYS A 1051 77.89 62.32 32.13
C LYS A 1051 78.05 62.27 30.61
N ILE A 1052 77.61 63.33 29.93
CA ILE A 1052 77.81 63.50 28.49
C ILE A 1052 78.74 64.69 28.32
N ASN A 1053 79.94 64.43 27.80
CA ASN A 1053 80.81 65.52 27.39
C ASN A 1053 80.35 66.02 26.03
N VAL A 1054 80.32 67.33 25.87
CA VAL A 1054 80.25 67.99 24.56
C VAL A 1054 81.63 68.59 24.33
N LYS A 1055 82.10 68.59 23.09
CA LYS A 1055 83.40 69.15 22.76
C LYS A 1055 83.35 70.65 23.05
N GLU A 1056 84.18 71.11 23.98
CA GLU A 1056 84.36 72.54 24.19
C GLU A 1056 84.92 73.14 22.90
N THR A 1057 84.09 73.88 22.18
CA THR A 1057 84.55 74.79 21.14
C THR A 1057 85.35 75.87 21.84
N SER A 1058 86.67 75.77 21.75
CA SER A 1058 87.63 76.67 22.39
C SER A 1058 87.70 78.03 21.68
N ASP A 1059 86.54 78.66 21.48
CA ASP A 1059 86.38 79.99 20.91
C ASP A 1059 85.93 80.98 21.99
N THR A 1060 86.90 81.32 22.84
CA THR A 1060 87.34 82.71 23.01
C THR A 1060 86.27 83.81 22.81
N ALA A 1061 85.29 83.92 23.72
CA ALA A 1061 84.64 85.20 24.04
C ALA A 1061 83.91 85.15 25.39
N ASN A 1062 84.44 85.87 26.39
CA ASN A 1062 83.75 86.14 27.65
C ASN A 1062 82.46 86.94 27.41
N GLY A 1063 81.31 86.28 27.49
CA GLY A 1063 79.97 86.89 27.46
C GLY A 1063 79.23 86.68 28.78
N SER A 1064 79.80 87.14 29.90
CA SER A 1064 79.21 86.99 31.24
C SER A 1064 77.86 87.73 31.36
N LEU A 1065 76.76 86.98 31.26
CA LEU A 1065 75.42 87.45 31.64
C LEU A 1065 74.80 86.46 32.65
N SER A 1066 75.00 86.76 33.95
CA SER A 1066 74.22 86.16 35.04
C SER A 1066 72.80 86.77 35.08
N PRO A 1067 71.81 86.05 35.65
CA PRO A 1067 70.46 86.08 35.07
C PRO A 1067 69.48 87.03 35.77
N SER A 1068 68.62 87.68 34.98
CA SER A 1068 67.43 88.40 35.44
C SER A 1068 66.15 87.64 35.05
N ASN A 1069 65.47 87.09 36.05
CA ASN A 1069 64.18 86.42 35.89
C ASN A 1069 63.04 87.46 35.90
N SER A 1070 62.52 87.84 34.74
CA SER A 1070 61.34 88.70 34.63
C SER A 1070 60.50 88.33 33.40
N GLY A 1071 59.38 87.66 33.64
CA GLY A 1071 58.41 87.36 32.59
C GLY A 1071 57.66 88.62 32.14
N SER A 1072 57.69 88.89 30.84
CA SER A 1072 56.89 89.92 30.18
C SER A 1072 56.59 89.45 28.75
N GLY A 1073 55.43 88.80 28.56
CA GLY A 1073 55.01 88.34 27.25
C GLY A 1073 54.34 89.46 26.45
N VAL A 1074 54.88 89.76 25.26
CA VAL A 1074 54.15 90.40 24.16
C VAL A 1074 54.57 89.75 22.84
N THR A 1075 53.59 89.31 22.07
CA THR A 1075 53.75 88.78 20.71
C THR A 1075 54.01 89.88 19.68
N PRO A 1076 54.79 89.58 18.63
CA PRO A 1076 54.44 90.08 17.30
C PRO A 1076 54.34 88.95 16.26
N MET A 1077 53.14 88.88 15.69
CA MET A 1077 52.85 88.84 14.25
C MET A 1077 53.89 88.27 13.28
N ASN A 1078 53.45 87.19 12.62
CA ASN A 1078 53.53 86.95 11.18
C ASN A 1078 54.12 88.09 10.32
N HIS A 1079 55.26 87.83 9.67
CA HIS A 1079 55.52 88.33 8.32
C HIS A 1079 56.38 87.34 7.53
N ASN A 1080 55.75 86.79 6.49
CA ASN A 1080 56.15 86.87 5.08
C ASN A 1080 57.52 86.38 4.58
N HIS A 1081 57.38 85.73 3.42
CA HIS A 1081 58.12 85.92 2.17
C HIS A 1081 59.22 84.94 1.76
N ALA A 1082 59.18 84.70 0.44
CA ALA A 1082 60.24 84.28 -0.48
C ALA A 1082 60.82 82.86 -0.30
N THR A 1083 60.60 81.90 -1.19
CA THR A 1083 60.88 81.85 -2.66
C THR A 1083 62.37 81.92 -3.03
N GLY A 1084 62.97 80.75 -3.24
CA GLY A 1084 64.05 80.47 -4.20
C GLY A 1084 63.90 78.99 -4.59
N THR A 1085 63.73 78.58 -5.86
CA THR A 1085 64.67 78.65 -7.00
C THR A 1085 66.02 78.03 -6.64
N THR A 1086 66.53 76.99 -7.30
CA THR A 1086 66.10 76.25 -8.51
C THR A 1086 65.96 74.73 -8.17
N ASP A 1087 65.86 73.72 -9.05
CA ASP A 1087 66.10 73.63 -10.50
C ASP A 1087 65.27 72.53 -11.22
N SER A 1088 65.59 72.41 -12.50
CA SER A 1088 65.15 71.57 -13.62
C SER A 1088 65.77 70.13 -13.61
N MET A 1089 65.38 69.12 -14.41
CA MET A 1089 64.47 68.96 -15.56
C MET A 1089 64.16 67.43 -15.76
N PRO A 1090 63.43 66.94 -16.79
CA PRO A 1090 61.97 66.77 -16.75
C PRO A 1090 61.44 65.33 -17.00
N ALA A 1091 60.12 65.20 -16.78
CA ALA A 1091 59.13 64.38 -17.49
C ALA A 1091 59.54 63.08 -18.21
N ASP A 1092 58.82 62.00 -17.85
CA ASP A 1092 58.25 61.10 -18.85
C ASP A 1092 56.75 60.91 -18.62
N THR A 1093 55.98 60.80 -19.69
CA THR A 1093 54.52 61.08 -19.69
C THR A 1093 53.71 59.81 -19.93
N MET A 1094 52.78 59.48 -19.03
CA MET A 1094 51.70 58.51 -19.32
C MET A 1094 50.32 59.04 -18.90
N THR A 1095 49.68 59.63 -19.91
CA THR A 1095 48.24 59.76 -20.17
C THR A 1095 47.21 59.42 -19.08
N SER A 1096 46.44 60.46 -18.74
CA SER A 1096 45.05 60.46 -18.28
C SER A 1096 44.17 59.27 -18.68
N SER A 1097 43.30 58.85 -17.76
CA SER A 1097 41.96 58.35 -18.07
C SER A 1097 40.95 58.96 -17.09
N THR A 1098 40.25 59.98 -17.57
CA THR A 1098 39.28 60.77 -16.83
C THR A 1098 38.00 60.00 -16.57
N ASN A 1099 37.55 59.91 -15.31
CA ASN A 1099 36.15 59.61 -14.96
C ASN A 1099 35.57 60.79 -14.18
N THR A 1100 34.99 61.74 -14.92
CA THR A 1100 34.21 62.86 -14.40
C THR A 1100 32.85 62.38 -13.91
N MET A 1101 32.59 62.52 -12.62
CA MET A 1101 31.23 62.63 -12.06
C MET A 1101 31.15 63.98 -11.36
N ALA A 1102 30.44 64.94 -11.97
CA ALA A 1102 30.34 66.30 -11.50
C ALA A 1102 28.93 66.61 -11.00
N GLY A 1103 28.85 66.98 -9.72
CA GLY A 1103 27.83 67.82 -9.07
C GLY A 1103 26.36 67.74 -9.51
N GLU A 1104 25.55 67.04 -8.71
CA GLU A 1104 24.23 67.53 -8.30
C GLU A 1104 24.30 67.78 -6.78
N ASN A 1105 24.35 69.01 -6.28
CA ASN A 1105 23.28 70.00 -6.08
C ASN A 1105 22.25 69.67 -4.97
N MET A 1106 22.21 70.58 -3.98
CA MET A 1106 21.05 71.04 -3.20
C MET A 1106 20.37 70.13 -2.16
N ALA A 1107 20.58 70.56 -0.91
CA ALA A 1107 19.50 70.93 0.04
C ALA A 1107 18.61 69.84 0.68
N ALA A 1108 19.09 69.38 1.84
CA ALA A 1108 18.35 69.43 3.12
C ALA A 1108 16.80 69.49 3.08
N SER A 1109 16.16 68.34 3.29
CA SER A 1109 14.82 68.30 3.90
C SER A 1109 14.97 68.03 5.40
N ALA A 1110 14.85 69.10 6.20
CA ALA A 1110 14.96 69.02 7.65
C ALA A 1110 13.60 68.61 8.26
N ASN A 1111 13.45 67.33 8.60
CA ASN A 1111 12.29 66.88 9.37
C ASN A 1111 12.62 66.91 10.87
N LYS A 1112 11.94 67.77 11.62
CA LYS A 1112 12.13 68.00 13.06
C LYS A 1112 11.34 66.99 13.89
N MET A 1113 11.90 66.63 15.05
CA MET A 1113 11.19 66.27 16.31
C MET A 1113 10.21 65.08 16.24
N SER A 1114 10.34 64.07 17.10
CA SER A 1114 10.25 64.26 18.56
C SER A 1114 10.65 62.99 19.32
N ASP A 1115 10.98 63.15 20.59
CA ASP A 1115 11.38 62.06 21.49
C ASP A 1115 10.30 60.99 21.69
N THR A 1116 10.72 59.73 21.74
CA THR A 1116 10.07 58.71 22.57
C THR A 1116 11.13 57.76 23.10
N MET A 1117 12.01 58.26 23.96
CA MET A 1117 12.88 57.42 24.79
C MET A 1117 12.02 56.71 25.84
N MET A 1118 11.62 55.46 25.56
CA MET A 1118 10.96 54.63 26.57
C MET A 1118 11.97 54.26 27.64
N SER A 1119 11.72 54.73 28.86
CA SER A 1119 12.56 54.54 30.03
C SER A 1119 12.55 53.08 30.51
N GLU A 1120 13.75 52.51 30.58
CA GLU A 1120 14.25 51.47 31.49
C GLU A 1120 13.26 50.87 32.52
N ASP A 1121 12.58 49.77 32.17
CA ASP A 1121 12.00 48.87 33.17
C ASP A 1121 13.02 47.80 33.61
N LYS A 1122 13.54 47.96 34.82
CA LYS A 1122 14.49 47.02 35.45
C LYS A 1122 13.80 45.74 35.91
N ALA A 1123 13.67 44.74 35.01
CA ALA A 1123 13.30 43.39 35.41
C ALA A 1123 14.46 42.68 36.13
N MET A 1124 14.35 42.55 37.45
CA MET A 1124 15.34 41.88 38.31
C MET A 1124 15.34 40.36 38.06
N LEU A 1125 16.46 39.81 37.60
CA LEU A 1125 16.66 38.35 37.55
C LEU A 1125 17.09 37.81 38.94
N PRO A 1126 16.56 36.63 39.37
CA PRO A 1126 16.65 36.20 40.76
C PRO A 1126 18.03 35.66 41.16
N ASN A 1127 18.43 36.01 42.38
CA ASN A 1127 19.63 35.55 43.06
C ASN A 1127 19.55 34.04 43.37
N THR A 1128 20.34 33.20 42.67
CA THR A 1128 20.41 31.75 42.92
C THR A 1128 21.57 31.45 43.86
N GLY A 1129 21.23 30.99 45.07
CA GLY A 1129 22.17 30.89 46.20
C GLY A 1129 23.28 29.85 46.04
N GLU A 1130 24.42 30.17 46.64
CA GLU A 1130 25.62 29.34 46.72
C GLU A 1130 25.33 28.01 47.45
N THR A 1131 25.83 26.90 46.91
CA THR A 1131 25.84 25.60 47.62
C THR A 1131 27.23 25.37 48.22
N GLN A 1132 27.34 25.52 49.54
CA GLN A 1132 28.62 25.37 50.25
C GLN A 1132 29.16 23.94 50.21
N THR A 1133 30.42 23.80 49.80
CA THR A 1133 31.20 22.56 49.85
C THR A 1133 31.88 22.39 51.20
N SER A 1134 31.34 21.53 52.07
CA SER A 1134 31.96 21.15 53.34
C SER A 1134 31.64 19.71 53.71
N MET A 1135 32.40 18.76 53.16
CA MET A 1135 32.36 17.34 53.53
C MET A 1135 33.72 16.90 54.04
N ALA A 1136 33.88 16.87 55.35
CA ALA A 1136 35.05 16.33 56.04
C ALA A 1136 34.63 15.27 57.07
N SER A 1137 35.46 14.24 57.21
CA SER A 1137 35.44 13.24 58.30
C SER A 1137 34.12 12.47 58.54
N ILE A 1138 33.91 11.39 57.77
CA ILE A 1138 33.31 10.15 58.31
C ILE A 1138 34.33 9.03 58.07
N GLY A 1139 34.71 8.35 59.16
CA GLY A 1139 35.81 7.39 59.16
C GLY A 1139 35.42 5.97 58.74
N PHE A 1140 36.33 5.35 57.99
CA PHE A 1140 36.65 3.93 57.92
C PHE A 1140 35.79 2.97 58.76
N LEU A 1141 34.90 2.20 58.10
CA LEU A 1141 34.35 0.97 58.66
C LEU A 1141 34.41 -0.18 57.64
N GLY A 1142 35.17 -1.23 57.99
CA GLY A 1142 34.95 -2.63 57.59
C GLY A 1142 34.73 -2.96 56.10
N LEU A 1143 35.78 -2.92 55.28
CA LEU A 1143 35.75 -3.48 53.92
C LEU A 1143 35.88 -5.03 53.95
N ALA A 1144 34.77 -5.77 54.05
CA ALA A 1144 34.80 -7.23 54.08
C ALA A 1144 33.52 -7.90 53.54
N LEU A 1145 33.31 -7.87 52.21
CA LEU A 1145 32.39 -8.81 51.52
C LEU A 1145 32.69 -8.93 50.00
N ALA A 1146 33.97 -9.15 49.63
CA ALA A 1146 34.40 -9.30 48.23
C ALA A 1146 34.88 -10.74 47.97
N GLY A 1147 33.93 -11.66 47.75
CA GLY A 1147 34.27 -13.08 47.61
C GLY A 1147 33.10 -14.00 47.27
N LEU A 1148 32.40 -13.72 46.15
CA LEU A 1148 31.52 -14.65 45.42
C LEU A 1148 30.91 -13.90 44.22
N LEU A 1149 31.37 -14.15 42.99
CA LEU A 1149 30.63 -13.98 41.70
C LEU A 1149 31.50 -14.19 40.44
N GLY A 1150 32.83 -14.08 40.54
CA GLY A 1150 33.76 -14.36 39.44
C GLY A 1150 33.95 -15.85 39.15
N GLY A 1151 32.88 -16.55 38.74
CA GLY A 1151 32.88 -18.03 38.65
C GLY A 1151 32.10 -18.68 37.50
N LEU A 1152 31.47 -17.90 36.59
CA LEU A 1152 30.78 -18.43 35.41
C LEU A 1152 31.21 -17.64 34.16
N GLY A 1153 31.54 -18.34 33.06
CA GLY A 1153 31.72 -17.69 31.75
C GLY A 1153 32.93 -18.10 30.89
N LEU A 1154 33.67 -19.17 31.20
CA LEU A 1154 34.84 -19.58 30.39
C LEU A 1154 34.90 -21.09 30.04
N LYS A 1155 33.76 -21.70 29.72
CA LYS A 1155 33.66 -23.02 29.07
C LYS A 1155 32.51 -23.01 28.06
N ASN A 1156 32.86 -23.14 26.77
CA ASN A 1156 32.07 -23.68 25.64
C ASN A 1156 32.64 -23.13 24.31
N LYS A 1157 33.75 -23.72 23.85
CA LYS A 1157 34.27 -23.58 22.48
C LYS A 1157 35.19 -24.76 22.13
N LYS A 1158 34.60 -25.95 22.03
CA LYS A 1158 35.18 -27.19 21.49
C LYS A 1158 34.09 -28.27 21.46
N GLU A 1159 33.22 -28.22 20.45
CA GLU A 1159 32.38 -29.36 20.00
C GLU A 1159 31.57 -28.92 18.77
N GLU A 1160 32.25 -28.85 17.62
CA GLU A 1160 31.69 -29.13 16.29
C GLU A 1160 32.86 -29.67 15.45
N ASN A 1161 32.59 -30.68 14.61
CA ASN A 1161 33.60 -31.47 13.90
C ASN A 1161 34.26 -30.72 12.73
#